data_AF-A0A0H5ATE9-F1
#
_entry.id   AF-A0A0H5ATE9-F1
#
_cell.length_a   1.000
_cell.length_b   1.000
_cell.length_c   1.000
_cell.angle_alpha   90.00
_cell.angle_beta   90.00
_cell.angle_gamma   90.00
#
_symmetry.space_group_name_H-M   'P 1'
#
loop_
_entity.id
_entity.type
_entity.pdbx_description
1 polymer ?
#
loop_
_entity_poly.entity_id
_entity_poly.type
_entity_poly.pdbx_seq_one_letter_code
_entity_poly.pdbx_strand_id
1 'polypeptide(L)'
;MKVFNSIAKIQPSLTEEAYSPSHQAMETPLVEGVGARNVTLLRDHQGRVDVFLSAAPVTSLVLSGGGAKGIAFSGVVRALEDARKLQGIQSISGSSAGAISAALIASGMGADAFDRLSDGIDLPSLLNSKDAVTAWMQDASTTLGKLTGRLPGSVGTVSQLLMTLLPRLQTEALPLEELIRNESRRSILDHIAQTPRETRPAEVMDIADKLSAGGAPTFGDLEVLNRHIPAIKQLNITGTGMFGGRPQLVVFNASLTPQMDIARAAHISGALPVVFKGPVEQGHGFQTSAETTAFKDGGLLLNTPAPGVVERSFPDSPLDKSESLIVKFEPGTTDAPVRSGSFFSSVADRITGVAHSAAGAFQDKKLEAFADQIVTLPLKTEKGDFRGLLTGTVNFTMQDEQKQHLQAKARQAVEAHLERRTTALEHHVFHSLDDAVLAMDDEMLASVQPTLQKDPAAADVLTFRKNAQQALKTLDDAIGEANQSQGALVFTPKISSALRNLDALAQRPEQVDWLGRRLNVAVQRNFQQLLQVAARQIAGDTVPMSNVIGGAVAEMKLRDLAMKAENFTREVIYPSLFRPGQPESNVELLYRAAQDLAWATTPAEFNRVLGTLSDNYKARNKPWDKAASSTTVEMAKAWRVQV
;
A
#
# COMPACT_ATOMS: atom_id res chain seq x y z
N MET A 1 -11.31 31.27 -10.61
CA MET A 1 -10.87 31.33 -12.03
C MET A 1 -10.78 29.89 -12.53
N LYS A 2 -11.30 29.61 -13.74
CA LYS A 2 -11.60 28.27 -14.26
C LYS A 2 -10.41 27.30 -14.12
N VAL A 3 -10.62 26.23 -13.35
CA VAL A 3 -9.67 25.14 -13.10
C VAL A 3 -9.78 24.17 -14.27
N PHE A 4 -8.73 24.11 -15.10
CA PHE A 4 -8.60 23.11 -16.15
C PHE A 4 -8.10 21.79 -15.53
N ASN A 5 -9.05 20.89 -15.27
CA ASN A 5 -8.77 19.48 -15.02
C ASN A 5 -8.37 18.80 -16.33
N SER A 6 -7.17 18.22 -16.39
CA SER A 6 -6.84 17.16 -17.36
C SER A 6 -5.73 16.28 -16.81
N ILE A 7 -6.10 15.42 -15.86
CA ILE A 7 -5.51 14.08 -15.72
C ILE A 7 -6.51 13.16 -16.41
N ALA A 8 -6.00 12.17 -17.16
CA ALA A 8 -6.68 11.09 -17.87
C ALA A 8 -8.22 11.10 -17.75
N LYS A 9 -8.92 11.17 -18.90
CA LYS A 9 -10.38 10.94 -18.96
C LYS A 9 -10.71 9.62 -18.25
N ILE A 10 -11.07 9.72 -16.97
CA ILE A 10 -11.94 8.78 -16.30
C ILE A 10 -13.29 9.04 -16.94
N GLN A 11 -13.68 8.17 -17.87
CA GLN A 11 -15.05 8.15 -18.35
C GLN A 11 -15.98 7.94 -17.15
N PRO A 12 -17.12 8.64 -17.08
CA PRO A 12 -18.08 8.42 -16.02
C PRO A 12 -18.60 6.98 -16.07
N SER A 13 -18.91 6.43 -14.91
CA SER A 13 -19.59 5.14 -14.75
C SER A 13 -20.81 5.07 -15.68
N LEU A 14 -20.81 4.10 -16.59
CA LEU A 14 -21.93 3.81 -17.48
C LEU A 14 -23.08 3.23 -16.63
N THR A 15 -23.97 4.09 -16.17
CA THR A 15 -25.37 3.70 -15.90
C THR A 15 -26.03 3.31 -17.22
N GLU A 16 -26.95 2.34 -17.18
CA GLU A 16 -27.69 1.67 -18.28
C GLU A 16 -28.38 2.55 -19.36
N GLU A 17 -28.15 3.86 -19.43
CA GLU A 17 -28.77 4.79 -20.38
C GLU A 17 -27.85 5.31 -21.50
N ALA A 18 -26.70 4.66 -21.75
CA ALA A 18 -25.79 5.03 -22.85
C ALA A 18 -26.05 4.28 -24.17
N TYR A 19 -27.22 3.68 -24.37
CA TYR A 19 -27.68 3.24 -25.70
C TYR A 19 -28.30 4.43 -26.45
N SER A 20 -27.47 5.38 -26.89
CA SER A 20 -27.85 6.35 -27.92
C SER A 20 -27.31 5.90 -29.29
N PRO A 21 -28.17 5.58 -30.27
CA PRO A 21 -27.76 5.06 -31.57
C PRO A 21 -27.40 6.22 -32.52
N SER A 22 -26.21 6.77 -32.38
CA SER A 22 -25.61 7.57 -33.45
C SER A 22 -24.08 7.53 -33.36
N HIS A 23 -23.47 6.89 -34.37
CA HIS A 23 -22.04 6.52 -34.51
C HIS A 23 -21.63 5.12 -33.99
N GLN A 24 -22.37 4.06 -34.33
CA GLN A 24 -21.76 2.73 -34.46
C GLN A 24 -21.23 2.57 -35.87
N ALA A 25 -19.94 2.81 -36.07
CA ALA A 25 -19.23 2.06 -37.10
C ALA A 25 -19.33 0.58 -36.69
N MET A 26 -19.64 -0.34 -37.61
CA MET A 26 -19.75 -1.76 -37.30
C MET A 26 -18.41 -2.28 -36.74
N GLU A 27 -18.28 -2.34 -35.42
CA GLU A 27 -17.16 -2.98 -34.76
C GLU A 27 -17.32 -4.49 -34.90
N THR A 28 -16.23 -5.17 -35.27
CA THR A 28 -16.20 -6.62 -35.44
C THR A 28 -15.75 -7.27 -34.14
N PRO A 29 -16.55 -8.15 -33.50
CA PRO A 29 -16.11 -8.86 -32.32
C PRO A 29 -15.03 -9.88 -32.67
N LEU A 30 -13.91 -9.83 -31.95
CA LEU A 30 -12.80 -10.79 -32.05
C LEU A 30 -12.88 -11.84 -30.93
N VAL A 31 -13.34 -11.42 -29.76
CA VAL A 31 -13.49 -12.23 -28.54
C VAL A 31 -14.71 -11.70 -27.80
N GLU A 32 -15.52 -12.56 -27.20
CA GLU A 32 -16.71 -12.16 -26.44
C GLU A 32 -16.82 -12.96 -25.14
N GLY A 33 -16.77 -12.28 -24.00
CA GLY A 33 -17.05 -12.85 -22.68
C GLY A 33 -16.17 -14.02 -22.27
N VAL A 34 -14.86 -13.98 -22.58
CA VAL A 34 -13.95 -15.12 -22.36
C VAL A 34 -13.14 -14.98 -21.07
N GLY A 35 -12.91 -16.10 -20.38
CA GLY A 35 -12.06 -16.18 -19.20
C GLY A 35 -12.69 -15.61 -17.92
N ALA A 36 -11.94 -15.64 -16.82
CA ALA A 36 -12.44 -15.24 -15.50
C ALA A 36 -12.84 -13.75 -15.40
N ARG A 37 -12.34 -12.92 -16.32
CA ARG A 37 -12.64 -11.48 -16.40
C ARG A 37 -13.60 -11.12 -17.52
N ASN A 38 -14.31 -12.07 -18.14
CA ASN A 38 -15.28 -11.84 -19.21
C ASN A 38 -14.74 -10.91 -20.32
N VAL A 39 -13.55 -11.22 -20.84
CA VAL A 39 -12.83 -10.39 -21.80
C VAL A 39 -13.56 -10.36 -23.14
N THR A 40 -13.83 -9.15 -23.64
CA THR A 40 -14.43 -8.88 -24.95
C THR A 40 -13.54 -7.92 -25.74
N LEU A 41 -13.20 -8.28 -26.98
CA LEU A 41 -12.39 -7.49 -27.90
C LEU A 41 -13.22 -7.10 -29.11
N LEU A 42 -13.34 -5.82 -29.38
CA LEU A 42 -14.02 -5.28 -30.55
C LEU A 42 -13.00 -4.54 -31.41
N ARG A 43 -12.97 -4.82 -32.72
CA ARG A 43 -12.08 -4.13 -33.68
C ARG A 43 -12.89 -3.22 -34.58
N ASP A 44 -12.49 -1.96 -34.68
CA ASP A 44 -13.09 -1.02 -35.63
C ASP A 44 -12.48 -1.12 -37.04
N HIS A 45 -13.09 -0.40 -37.99
CA HIS A 45 -12.65 -0.36 -39.39
C HIS A 45 -11.26 0.28 -39.60
N GLN A 46 -10.70 0.96 -38.59
CA GLN A 46 -9.37 1.57 -38.60
C GLN A 46 -8.31 0.65 -37.97
N GLY A 47 -8.72 -0.52 -37.48
CA GLY A 47 -7.85 -1.48 -36.79
C GLY A 47 -7.63 -1.18 -35.31
N ARG A 48 -8.30 -0.17 -34.74
CA ARG A 48 -8.28 0.08 -33.29
C ARG A 48 -9.06 -1.01 -32.59
N VAL A 49 -8.63 -1.32 -31.37
CA VAL A 49 -9.22 -2.40 -30.57
C VAL A 49 -9.70 -1.87 -29.23
N ASP A 50 -10.99 -2.04 -28.99
CA ASP A 50 -11.64 -1.82 -27.71
C ASP A 50 -11.64 -3.12 -26.91
N VAL A 51 -11.13 -3.06 -25.69
CA VAL A 51 -11.06 -4.18 -24.74
C VAL A 51 -11.97 -3.87 -23.57
N PHE A 52 -12.95 -4.73 -23.35
CA PHE A 52 -13.85 -4.70 -22.21
C PHE A 52 -13.57 -5.91 -21.31
N LEU A 53 -13.54 -5.70 -20.00
CA LEU A 53 -13.32 -6.77 -19.03
C LEU A 53 -13.94 -6.43 -17.68
N SER A 54 -14.50 -7.41 -16.98
CA SER A 54 -14.99 -7.28 -15.62
C SER A 54 -13.84 -6.92 -14.67
N ALA A 55 -14.09 -6.16 -13.60
CA ALA A 55 -13.09 -5.81 -12.60
C ALA A 55 -12.24 -7.00 -12.13
N ALA A 56 -10.95 -6.75 -11.86
CA ALA A 56 -10.05 -7.79 -11.38
C ALA A 56 -10.51 -8.36 -10.02
N PRO A 57 -10.21 -9.64 -9.73
CA PRO A 57 -10.53 -10.21 -8.43
C PRO A 57 -9.74 -9.49 -7.32
N VAL A 58 -10.40 -9.30 -6.17
CA VAL A 58 -9.77 -8.69 -4.99
C VAL A 58 -8.67 -9.60 -4.46
N THR A 59 -7.43 -9.14 -4.56
CA THR A 59 -6.23 -9.86 -4.09
C THR A 59 -5.56 -9.20 -2.89
N SER A 60 -5.94 -7.96 -2.56
CA SER A 60 -5.40 -7.24 -1.40
C SER A 60 -6.52 -6.73 -0.49
N LEU A 61 -6.35 -6.91 0.82
CA LEU A 61 -7.22 -6.31 1.84
C LEU A 61 -6.45 -5.22 2.58
N VAL A 62 -6.98 -4.00 2.63
CA VAL A 62 -6.35 -2.88 3.31
C VAL A 62 -7.23 -2.43 4.47
N LEU A 63 -6.71 -2.54 5.69
CA LEU A 63 -7.40 -2.20 6.93
C LEU A 63 -6.87 -0.88 7.48
N SER A 64 -7.59 0.21 7.23
CA SER A 64 -7.18 1.53 7.72
C SER A 64 -7.30 1.64 9.23
N GLY A 65 -6.38 2.34 9.88
CA GLY A 65 -6.39 2.50 11.34
C GLY A 65 -7.62 3.22 11.87
N GLY A 66 -8.09 2.81 13.05
CA GLY A 66 -9.28 3.38 13.69
C GLY A 66 -9.41 3.14 15.20
N GLY A 67 -8.39 2.60 15.87
CA GLY A 67 -8.47 2.27 17.30
C GLY A 67 -9.60 1.26 17.58
N ALA A 68 -10.43 1.53 18.59
CA ALA A 68 -11.56 0.66 18.96
C ALA A 68 -12.62 0.50 17.85
N LYS A 69 -12.65 1.38 16.83
CA LYS A 69 -13.49 1.21 15.63
C LYS A 69 -13.17 -0.09 14.88
N GLY A 70 -11.97 -0.64 15.08
CA GLY A 70 -11.53 -1.92 14.50
C GLY A 70 -12.42 -3.12 14.82
N ILE A 71 -13.29 -3.02 15.83
CA ILE A 71 -14.33 -4.02 16.10
C ILE A 71 -15.20 -4.31 14.87
N ALA A 72 -15.43 -3.31 14.03
CA ALA A 72 -16.21 -3.44 12.80
C ALA A 72 -15.54 -4.35 11.75
N PHE A 73 -14.23 -4.63 11.84
CA PHE A 73 -13.53 -5.48 10.88
C PHE A 73 -14.02 -6.94 10.92
N SER A 74 -14.63 -7.39 12.01
CA SER A 74 -15.23 -8.73 12.04
C SER A 74 -16.31 -8.88 10.97
N GLY A 75 -17.16 -7.85 10.80
CA GLY A 75 -18.15 -7.81 9.72
C GLY A 75 -17.54 -7.87 8.32
N VAL A 76 -16.35 -7.28 8.13
CA VAL A 76 -15.61 -7.31 6.86
C VAL A 76 -15.13 -8.72 6.55
N VAL A 77 -14.49 -9.40 7.51
CA VAL A 77 -14.00 -10.76 7.34
C VAL A 77 -15.17 -11.70 7.07
N ARG A 78 -16.28 -11.54 7.82
CA ARG A 78 -17.49 -12.34 7.62
C ARG A 78 -18.07 -12.17 6.21
N ALA A 79 -18.18 -10.94 5.70
CA ALA A 79 -18.66 -10.68 4.35
C ALA A 79 -17.75 -11.33 3.28
N LEU A 80 -16.43 -11.27 3.47
CA LEU A 80 -15.47 -11.90 2.55
C LEU A 80 -15.53 -13.44 2.58
N GLU A 81 -15.71 -14.05 3.75
CA GLU A 81 -15.89 -15.49 3.89
C GLU A 81 -17.20 -15.98 3.28
N ASP A 82 -18.31 -15.31 3.58
CA ASP A 82 -19.64 -15.68 3.06
C ASP A 82 -19.69 -15.56 1.53
N ALA A 83 -18.99 -14.57 0.96
CA ALA A 83 -18.82 -14.42 -0.48
C ALA A 83 -17.75 -15.34 -1.09
N ARG A 84 -17.07 -16.18 -0.28
CA ARG A 84 -15.93 -17.03 -0.68
C ARG A 84 -14.77 -16.26 -1.34
N LYS A 85 -14.62 -14.97 -1.02
CA LYS A 85 -13.56 -14.10 -1.56
C LYS A 85 -12.33 -14.02 -0.65
N LEU A 86 -12.43 -14.40 0.63
CA LEU A 86 -11.29 -14.38 1.56
C LEU A 86 -10.11 -15.28 1.10
N GLN A 87 -10.39 -16.37 0.40
CA GLN A 87 -9.36 -17.28 -0.12
C GLN A 87 -8.55 -16.68 -1.28
N GLY A 88 -9.15 -15.76 -2.06
CA GLY A 88 -8.49 -15.10 -3.18
C GLY A 88 -7.55 -13.96 -2.77
N ILE A 89 -7.67 -13.46 -1.53
CA ILE A 89 -6.77 -12.46 -0.97
C ILE A 89 -5.38 -13.08 -0.84
N GLN A 90 -4.35 -12.37 -1.29
CA GLN A 90 -2.94 -12.78 -1.22
C GLN A 90 -2.18 -11.97 -0.17
N SER A 91 -2.55 -10.71 0.01
CA SER A 91 -1.89 -9.80 0.96
C SER A 91 -2.89 -9.01 1.79
N ILE A 92 -2.55 -8.78 3.05
CA ILE A 92 -3.28 -7.88 3.94
C ILE A 92 -2.36 -6.76 4.40
N SER A 93 -2.84 -5.52 4.33
CA SER A 93 -2.09 -4.34 4.76
C SER A 93 -2.83 -3.63 5.89
N GLY A 94 -2.13 -3.27 6.97
CA GLY A 94 -2.72 -2.66 8.15
C GLY A 94 -1.90 -1.50 8.71
N SER A 95 -2.59 -0.51 9.29
CA SER A 95 -1.99 0.64 9.97
C SER A 95 -2.70 0.88 11.31
N SER A 96 -1.97 1.29 12.35
CA SER A 96 -2.52 1.47 13.71
C SER A 96 -3.23 0.20 14.21
N ALA A 97 -4.43 0.33 14.79
CA ALA A 97 -5.27 -0.81 15.17
C ALA A 97 -5.62 -1.75 13.99
N GLY A 98 -5.59 -1.27 12.74
CA GLY A 98 -5.75 -2.11 11.56
C GLY A 98 -4.60 -3.10 11.37
N ALA A 99 -3.41 -2.81 11.89
CA ALA A 99 -2.26 -3.73 11.86
C ALA A 99 -2.48 -4.96 12.76
N ILE A 100 -3.17 -4.79 13.90
CA ILE A 100 -3.53 -5.89 14.81
C ILE A 100 -4.47 -6.85 14.09
N SER A 101 -5.55 -6.32 13.52
CA SER A 101 -6.51 -7.11 12.75
C SER A 101 -5.85 -7.77 11.54
N ALA A 102 -4.99 -7.03 10.82
CA ALA A 102 -4.27 -7.55 9.67
C ALA A 102 -3.36 -8.75 10.04
N ALA A 103 -2.62 -8.67 11.15
CA ALA A 103 -1.74 -9.76 11.60
C ALA A 103 -2.54 -11.04 11.94
N LEU A 104 -3.67 -10.89 12.64
CA LEU A 104 -4.55 -12.01 12.99
C LEU A 104 -5.16 -12.65 11.74
N ILE A 105 -5.74 -11.86 10.84
CA ILE A 105 -6.38 -12.39 9.61
C ILE A 105 -5.31 -13.00 8.68
N ALA A 106 -4.14 -12.37 8.55
CA ALA A 106 -3.05 -12.88 7.70
C ALA A 106 -2.49 -14.22 8.21
N SER A 107 -2.55 -14.47 9.53
CA SER A 107 -2.21 -15.78 10.11
C SER A 107 -3.23 -16.89 9.83
N GLY A 108 -4.28 -16.61 9.06
CA GLY A 108 -5.33 -17.56 8.67
C GLY A 108 -6.55 -17.59 9.58
N MET A 109 -6.70 -16.61 10.49
CA MET A 109 -7.85 -16.55 11.38
C MET A 109 -9.14 -16.23 10.59
N GLY A 110 -10.10 -17.15 10.65
CA GLY A 110 -11.41 -16.97 10.00
C GLY A 110 -12.37 -16.08 10.78
N ALA A 111 -13.53 -15.75 10.20
CA ALA A 111 -14.45 -14.76 10.74
C ALA A 111 -14.94 -15.13 12.14
N ASP A 112 -15.37 -16.37 12.37
CA ASP A 112 -15.93 -16.78 13.68
C ASP A 112 -14.88 -16.71 14.80
N ALA A 113 -13.63 -17.07 14.51
CA ALA A 113 -12.54 -16.98 15.46
C ALA A 113 -12.15 -15.52 15.73
N PHE A 114 -12.07 -14.73 14.66
CA PHE A 114 -11.76 -13.31 14.75
C PHE A 114 -12.85 -12.52 15.50
N ASP A 115 -14.12 -12.84 15.27
CA ASP A 115 -15.26 -12.23 15.95
C ASP A 115 -15.24 -12.51 17.45
N ARG A 116 -15.08 -13.78 17.85
CA ARG A 116 -14.96 -14.18 19.26
C ARG A 116 -13.79 -13.52 19.95
N LEU A 117 -12.64 -13.45 19.27
CA LEU A 117 -11.46 -12.79 19.80
C LEU A 117 -11.70 -11.29 19.95
N SER A 118 -12.24 -10.64 18.92
CA SER A 118 -12.50 -9.21 18.91
C SER A 118 -13.55 -8.79 19.96
N ASP A 119 -14.56 -9.60 20.20
CA ASP A 119 -15.58 -9.36 21.23
C ASP A 119 -15.05 -9.64 22.64
N GLY A 120 -14.24 -10.69 22.79
CA GLY A 120 -13.67 -11.17 24.05
C GLY A 120 -12.40 -10.46 24.52
N ILE A 121 -11.76 -9.67 23.65
CA ILE A 121 -10.63 -8.83 24.04
C ILE A 121 -11.14 -7.71 24.96
N ASP A 122 -10.81 -7.82 26.23
CA ASP A 122 -10.83 -6.70 27.16
C ASP A 122 -9.59 -5.82 26.90
N LEU A 123 -9.62 -5.06 25.79
CA LEU A 123 -8.62 -4.05 25.46
C LEU A 123 -8.33 -3.13 26.66
N PRO A 124 -9.31 -2.66 27.44
CA PRO A 124 -9.06 -1.95 28.69
C PRO A 124 -8.08 -2.64 29.64
N SER A 125 -8.18 -3.95 29.82
CA SER A 125 -7.30 -4.73 30.71
C SER A 125 -5.91 -5.00 30.12
N LEU A 126 -5.81 -5.24 28.81
CA LEU A 126 -4.56 -5.55 28.11
C LEU A 126 -3.63 -4.32 27.97
N LEU A 127 -4.18 -3.12 28.15
CA LEU A 127 -3.48 -1.85 27.97
C LEU A 127 -3.17 -1.11 29.29
N ASN A 128 -3.50 -1.70 30.45
CA ASN A 128 -3.20 -1.12 31.77
C ASN A 128 -1.76 -1.49 32.21
N SER A 129 -0.98 -0.51 32.68
CA SER A 129 0.30 -0.80 33.36
C SER A 129 0.08 -0.96 34.87
N LYS A 130 0.80 -1.89 35.48
CA LYS A 130 0.77 -2.09 36.94
C LYS A 130 1.54 -1.00 37.71
N ASP A 131 2.44 -0.26 37.05
CA ASP A 131 3.39 0.65 37.71
C ASP A 131 3.09 2.15 37.59
N ALA A 132 2.34 2.61 36.57
CA ALA A 132 2.06 4.05 36.39
C ALA A 132 0.91 4.57 37.28
N VAL A 133 -0.04 3.70 37.64
CA VAL A 133 -1.23 4.04 38.43
C VAL A 133 -0.86 4.41 39.86
N THR A 134 0.11 3.72 40.46
CA THR A 134 0.60 3.98 41.83
C THR A 134 1.35 5.30 41.93
N ALA A 135 2.19 5.62 40.94
CA ALA A 135 2.93 6.89 40.88
C ALA A 135 1.99 8.09 40.69
N TRP A 136 0.99 7.98 39.80
CA TRP A 136 0.02 9.05 39.60
C TRP A 136 -1.00 9.17 40.72
N MET A 137 -1.47 8.07 41.36
CA MET A 137 -2.40 8.20 42.49
C MET A 137 -1.81 9.02 43.64
N GLN A 138 -0.49 8.95 43.85
CA GLN A 138 0.21 9.81 44.81
C GLN A 138 0.23 11.28 44.36
N ASP A 139 0.41 11.55 43.07
CA ASP A 139 0.50 12.91 42.51
C ASP A 139 -0.88 13.59 42.34
N ALA A 140 -1.88 12.81 41.93
CA ALA A 140 -3.27 13.21 41.80
C ALA A 140 -3.93 13.49 43.15
N SER A 141 -3.60 12.71 44.19
CA SER A 141 -4.03 12.96 45.57
C SER A 141 -3.66 14.38 46.03
N THR A 142 -2.49 14.88 45.66
CA THR A 142 -2.02 16.22 46.05
C THR A 142 -2.61 17.35 45.19
N THR A 143 -3.04 17.03 43.96
CA THR A 143 -3.54 18.00 42.97
C THR A 143 -5.07 18.11 42.97
N LEU A 144 -5.80 17.00 43.12
CA LEU A 144 -7.27 16.96 43.28
C LEU A 144 -7.72 17.58 44.61
N GLY A 145 -6.88 17.54 45.65
CA GLY A 145 -7.14 18.24 46.91
C GLY A 145 -7.25 19.76 46.78
N LYS A 146 -6.83 20.35 45.65
CA LYS A 146 -6.81 21.80 45.42
C LYS A 146 -7.93 22.32 44.50
N LEU A 147 -8.74 21.46 43.89
CA LEU A 147 -9.65 21.83 42.78
C LEU A 147 -11.12 21.41 43.00
N THR A 148 -11.52 21.02 44.22
CA THR A 148 -12.87 20.55 44.55
C THR A 148 -13.96 21.64 44.64
N GLY A 149 -13.63 22.91 44.40
CA GLY A 149 -14.56 24.02 44.51
C GLY A 149 -14.80 24.74 43.19
N ARG A 150 -15.69 24.19 42.34
CA ARG A 150 -16.48 24.85 41.26
C ARG A 150 -16.45 24.01 39.97
N LEU A 151 -17.58 23.39 39.61
CA LEU A 151 -18.16 23.34 38.26
C LEU A 151 -19.41 22.43 38.22
N PRO A 152 -20.50 22.79 37.49
CA PRO A 152 -21.75 22.04 37.46
C PRO A 152 -21.90 21.09 36.24
N GLY A 153 -22.59 19.97 36.44
CA GLY A 153 -23.72 19.55 35.58
C GLY A 153 -23.56 18.52 34.46
N SER A 154 -22.48 18.53 33.64
CA SER A 154 -22.40 17.68 32.43
C SER A 154 -21.05 16.97 32.22
N VAL A 155 -20.24 16.89 33.28
CA VAL A 155 -18.86 16.38 33.26
C VAL A 155 -18.76 14.86 33.47
N GLY A 156 -19.87 14.17 33.76
CA GLY A 156 -19.87 12.74 34.13
C GLY A 156 -19.22 11.82 33.09
N THR A 157 -19.58 11.94 31.81
CA THR A 157 -19.11 11.03 30.76
C THR A 157 -17.67 11.31 30.32
N VAL A 158 -17.26 12.59 30.25
CA VAL A 158 -15.91 12.99 29.80
C VAL A 158 -14.88 12.78 30.92
N SER A 159 -15.24 13.02 32.19
CA SER A 159 -14.35 12.77 33.33
C SER A 159 -14.15 11.28 33.61
N GLN A 160 -15.19 10.44 33.47
CA GLN A 160 -15.04 8.99 33.55
C GLN A 160 -14.14 8.44 32.43
N LEU A 161 -14.26 8.95 31.19
CA LEU A 161 -13.38 8.53 30.09
C LEU A 161 -11.92 9.00 30.26
N LEU A 162 -11.70 10.23 30.74
CA LEU A 162 -10.35 10.72 31.07
C LEU A 162 -9.69 9.88 32.17
N MET A 163 -10.46 9.47 33.18
CA MET A 163 -10.00 8.58 34.26
C MET A 163 -9.68 7.16 33.78
N THR A 164 -10.32 6.66 32.72
CA THR A 164 -9.98 5.35 32.13
C THR A 164 -8.77 5.41 31.19
N LEU A 165 -8.43 6.57 30.63
CA LEU A 165 -7.25 6.74 29.76
C LEU A 165 -5.96 7.02 30.55
N LEU A 166 -6.05 7.64 31.73
CA LEU A 166 -4.90 8.03 32.57
C LEU A 166 -3.98 6.86 33.01
N PRO A 167 -4.49 5.69 33.44
CA PRO A 167 -3.69 4.49 33.76
C PRO A 167 -2.88 3.93 32.57
N ARG A 168 -3.27 4.33 31.36
CA ARG A 168 -2.85 3.70 30.11
C ARG A 168 -1.78 4.49 29.38
N LEU A 169 -1.40 5.67 29.87
CA LEU A 169 -0.36 6.50 29.32
C LEU A 169 1.01 5.82 29.48
N GLN A 170 1.77 5.72 28.39
CA GLN A 170 3.14 5.18 28.34
C GLN A 170 3.30 3.70 28.72
N THR A 171 2.28 2.86 28.50
CA THR A 171 2.43 1.41 28.71
C THR A 171 3.21 0.74 27.58
N GLU A 172 3.88 -0.37 27.88
CA GLU A 172 4.65 -1.18 26.90
C GLU A 172 3.80 -2.22 26.16
N ALA A 173 2.48 -2.28 26.41
CA ALA A 173 1.46 -3.16 25.79
C ALA A 173 1.86 -4.64 25.52
N LEU A 174 2.82 -5.17 26.29
CA LEU A 174 3.30 -6.56 26.21
C LEU A 174 2.18 -7.63 26.21
N PRO A 175 1.07 -7.49 26.97
CA PRO A 175 -0.02 -8.46 26.92
C PRO A 175 -0.72 -8.54 25.56
N LEU A 176 -0.84 -7.43 24.85
CA LEU A 176 -1.43 -7.39 23.51
C LEU A 176 -0.49 -8.03 22.47
N GLU A 177 0.81 -7.74 22.57
CA GLU A 177 1.82 -8.38 21.71
C GLU A 177 1.82 -9.91 21.90
N GLU A 178 1.75 -10.38 23.15
CA GLU A 178 1.69 -11.80 23.47
C GLU A 178 0.39 -12.46 22.98
N LEU A 179 -0.76 -11.78 23.10
CA LEU A 179 -2.03 -12.26 22.56
C LEU A 179 -1.97 -12.44 21.05
N ILE A 180 -1.49 -11.42 20.31
CA ILE A 180 -1.36 -11.50 18.84
C ILE A 180 -0.43 -12.66 18.47
N ARG A 181 0.74 -12.75 19.14
CA ARG A 181 1.72 -13.81 18.88
C ARG A 181 1.14 -15.21 19.08
N ASN A 182 0.43 -15.43 20.18
CA ASN A 182 -0.12 -16.74 20.53
C ASN A 182 -1.28 -17.14 19.61
N GLU A 183 -2.21 -16.22 19.35
CA GLU A 183 -3.34 -16.49 18.46
C GLU A 183 -2.89 -16.71 17.01
N SER A 184 -1.94 -15.91 16.51
CA SER A 184 -1.38 -16.12 15.18
C SER A 184 -0.62 -17.44 15.07
N ARG A 185 0.20 -17.79 16.07
CA ARG A 185 0.90 -19.08 16.11
C ARG A 185 -0.07 -20.25 16.08
N ARG A 186 -1.13 -20.19 16.89
CA ARG A 186 -2.16 -21.22 16.96
C ARG A 186 -2.85 -21.39 15.61
N SER A 187 -3.34 -20.29 15.02
CA SER A 187 -3.99 -20.29 13.71
C SER A 187 -3.11 -20.92 12.62
N ILE A 188 -1.83 -20.52 12.56
CA ILE A 188 -0.88 -21.06 11.59
C ILE A 188 -0.68 -22.57 11.78
N LEU A 189 -0.44 -23.03 13.02
CA LEU A 189 -0.25 -24.44 13.30
C LEU A 189 -1.50 -25.27 12.98
N ASP A 190 -2.69 -24.75 13.27
CA ASP A 190 -3.96 -25.40 12.94
C ASP A 190 -4.15 -25.56 11.42
N HIS A 191 -3.73 -24.57 10.62
CA HIS A 191 -3.76 -24.70 9.16
C HIS A 191 -2.70 -25.66 8.61
N ILE A 192 -1.47 -25.62 9.14
CA ILE A 192 -0.42 -26.57 8.76
C ILE A 192 -0.87 -28.01 9.06
N ALA A 193 -1.57 -28.22 10.19
CA ALA A 193 -2.06 -29.53 10.60
C ALA A 193 -3.09 -30.14 9.63
N GLN A 194 -3.78 -29.33 8.81
CA GLN A 194 -4.79 -29.81 7.85
C GLN A 194 -4.19 -30.58 6.66
N THR A 195 -2.90 -30.39 6.36
CA THR A 195 -2.20 -31.14 5.31
C THR A 195 -1.42 -32.30 5.94
N PRO A 196 -1.42 -33.53 5.39
CA PRO A 196 -0.63 -34.65 5.92
C PRO A 196 0.85 -34.32 6.04
N ARG A 197 1.53 -34.75 7.13
CA ARG A 197 2.93 -34.40 7.41
C ARG A 197 3.87 -34.89 6.31
N GLU A 198 3.57 -36.04 5.71
CA GLU A 198 4.37 -36.72 4.70
C GLU A 198 4.43 -35.95 3.36
N THR A 199 3.44 -35.10 3.10
CA THR A 199 3.33 -34.33 1.85
C THR A 199 3.72 -32.87 2.01
N ARG A 200 4.12 -32.43 3.21
CA ARG A 200 4.48 -31.03 3.48
C ARG A 200 5.88 -30.72 2.93
N PRO A 201 6.06 -29.57 2.26
CA PRO A 201 7.39 -29.07 1.89
C PRO A 201 8.28 -28.89 3.13
N ALA A 202 9.60 -29.08 2.96
CA ALA A 202 10.56 -28.95 4.05
C ALA A 202 10.52 -27.55 4.71
N GLU A 203 10.38 -26.49 3.93
CA GLU A 203 10.28 -25.12 4.44
C GLU A 203 9.03 -24.89 5.33
N VAL A 204 7.91 -25.57 5.05
CA VAL A 204 6.71 -25.53 5.88
C VAL A 204 6.93 -26.31 7.18
N MET A 205 7.66 -27.42 7.11
CA MET A 205 8.01 -28.23 8.28
C MET A 205 8.94 -27.48 9.24
N ASP A 206 9.95 -26.79 8.72
CA ASP A 206 10.88 -25.98 9.53
C ASP A 206 10.13 -24.88 10.29
N ILE A 207 9.17 -24.22 9.63
CA ILE A 207 8.31 -23.22 10.26
C ILE A 207 7.43 -23.87 11.34
N ALA A 208 6.82 -25.01 11.05
CA ALA A 208 5.97 -25.73 12.02
C ALA A 208 6.75 -26.12 13.28
N ASP A 209 7.96 -26.64 13.12
CA ASP A 209 8.82 -27.04 14.24
C ASP A 209 9.28 -25.81 15.04
N LYS A 210 9.65 -24.71 14.37
CA LYS A 210 9.97 -23.42 15.02
C LYS A 210 8.81 -22.89 15.87
N LEU A 211 7.61 -22.88 15.30
CA LEU A 211 6.41 -22.38 15.98
C LEU A 211 5.99 -23.29 17.13
N SER A 212 6.09 -24.61 16.95
CA SER A 212 5.81 -25.60 18.00
C SER A 212 6.79 -25.49 19.19
N ALA A 213 8.04 -25.11 18.93
CA ALA A 213 9.04 -24.83 19.96
C ALA A 213 8.82 -23.49 20.69
N GLY A 214 7.79 -22.73 20.34
CA GLY A 214 7.49 -21.42 20.96
C GLY A 214 8.10 -20.22 20.23
N GLY A 215 8.62 -20.40 19.02
CA GLY A 215 9.08 -19.32 18.15
C GLY A 215 7.96 -18.37 17.72
N ALA A 216 8.29 -17.12 17.40
CA ALA A 216 7.33 -16.16 16.89
C ALA A 216 7.07 -16.35 15.38
N PRO A 217 5.83 -16.16 14.91
CA PRO A 217 5.55 -16.02 13.48
C PRO A 217 6.19 -14.75 12.92
N THR A 218 6.84 -14.85 11.77
CA THR A 218 7.49 -13.72 11.09
C THR A 218 6.88 -13.43 9.73
N PHE A 219 7.20 -12.26 9.16
CA PHE A 219 6.75 -11.92 7.80
C PHE A 219 7.26 -12.91 6.75
N GLY A 220 8.50 -13.39 6.90
CA GLY A 220 9.07 -14.42 6.02
C GLY A 220 8.34 -15.75 6.13
N ASP A 221 7.90 -16.14 7.33
CA ASP A 221 7.07 -17.34 7.49
C ASP A 221 5.75 -17.20 6.74
N LEU A 222 5.06 -16.06 6.90
CA LEU A 222 3.78 -15.81 6.22
C LEU A 222 3.94 -15.84 4.69
N GLU A 223 5.03 -15.30 4.15
CA GLU A 223 5.32 -15.35 2.71
C GLU A 223 5.53 -16.78 2.21
N VAL A 224 6.29 -17.60 2.93
CA VAL A 224 6.49 -19.01 2.58
C VAL A 224 5.17 -19.78 2.67
N LEU A 225 4.45 -19.63 3.78
CA LEU A 225 3.21 -20.35 4.05
C LEU A 225 2.10 -19.98 3.07
N ASN A 226 1.99 -18.71 2.65
CA ASN A 226 1.01 -18.26 1.68
C ASN A 226 1.11 -19.00 0.32
N ARG A 227 2.30 -19.44 -0.07
CA ARG A 227 2.52 -20.22 -1.31
C ARG A 227 1.87 -21.61 -1.26
N HIS A 228 1.71 -22.17 -0.07
CA HIS A 228 1.25 -23.56 0.14
C HIS A 228 -0.12 -23.64 0.79
N ILE A 229 -0.52 -22.61 1.54
CA ILE A 229 -1.72 -22.61 2.38
C ILE A 229 -2.59 -21.38 2.05
N PRO A 230 -3.62 -21.59 1.20
CA PRO A 230 -4.77 -20.73 0.97
C PRO A 230 -5.04 -19.63 1.97
N ALA A 231 -5.27 -20.08 3.20
CA ALA A 231 -5.76 -19.31 4.32
C ALA A 231 -4.73 -18.30 4.87
N ILE A 232 -3.43 -18.58 4.73
CA ILE A 232 -2.36 -17.72 5.24
C ILE A 232 -1.96 -16.71 4.18
N LYS A 233 -1.81 -15.45 4.59
CA LYS A 233 -1.63 -14.29 3.68
C LYS A 233 -0.32 -13.59 3.97
N GLN A 234 0.24 -12.95 2.96
CA GLN A 234 1.32 -11.99 3.17
C GLN A 234 0.81 -10.78 3.96
N LEU A 235 1.70 -10.16 4.74
CA LEU A 235 1.37 -9.08 5.66
C LEU A 235 2.23 -7.85 5.40
N ASN A 236 1.60 -6.69 5.33
CA ASN A 236 2.27 -5.39 5.33
C ASN A 236 1.75 -4.55 6.50
N ILE A 237 2.65 -4.03 7.32
CA ILE A 237 2.30 -3.16 8.43
C ILE A 237 3.07 -1.85 8.30
N THR A 238 2.40 -0.71 8.41
CA THR A 238 3.09 0.59 8.43
C THR A 238 3.40 1.03 9.85
N GLY A 239 4.54 1.70 10.03
CA GLY A 239 4.97 2.35 11.26
C GLY A 239 5.54 3.73 10.98
N THR A 240 5.61 4.61 12.00
CA THR A 240 6.28 5.91 11.88
C THR A 240 7.57 5.88 12.67
N GLY A 241 8.71 5.74 12.00
CA GLY A 241 10.05 5.76 12.60
C GLY A 241 10.59 7.19 12.76
N MET A 242 11.32 7.46 13.84
CA MET A 242 11.97 8.76 14.09
C MET A 242 13.46 8.70 13.73
N PHE A 243 13.85 9.25 12.58
CA PHE A 243 15.23 9.27 12.09
C PHE A 243 15.79 10.69 12.11
N GLY A 244 16.87 10.92 12.85
CA GLY A 244 17.45 12.26 13.00
C GLY A 244 16.45 13.32 13.51
N GLY A 245 15.50 12.90 14.36
CA GLY A 245 14.42 13.77 14.86
C GLY A 245 13.26 14.00 13.88
N ARG A 246 13.25 13.33 12.72
CA ARG A 246 12.21 13.46 11.68
C ARG A 246 11.36 12.19 11.59
N PRO A 247 10.02 12.31 11.53
CA PRO A 247 9.15 11.15 11.30
C PRO A 247 9.26 10.68 9.84
N GLN A 248 9.42 9.38 9.64
CA GLN A 248 9.42 8.73 8.34
C GLN A 248 8.50 7.51 8.36
N LEU A 249 7.82 7.26 7.24
CA LEU A 249 6.99 6.08 7.08
C LEU A 249 7.90 4.87 6.89
N VAL A 250 7.70 3.85 7.70
CA VAL A 250 8.37 2.56 7.61
C VAL A 250 7.33 1.51 7.28
N VAL A 251 7.70 0.55 6.43
CA VAL A 251 6.87 -0.59 6.06
C VAL A 251 7.56 -1.85 6.56
N PHE A 252 6.84 -2.63 7.35
CA PHE A 252 7.25 -3.96 7.81
C PHE A 252 6.57 -4.99 6.93
N ASN A 253 7.35 -5.82 6.25
CA ASN A 253 6.89 -6.88 5.36
C ASN A 253 8.00 -7.93 5.14
N ALA A 254 7.73 -8.93 4.29
CA ALA A 254 8.68 -10.01 4.04
C ALA A 254 9.94 -9.57 3.28
N SER A 255 9.88 -8.51 2.46
CA SER A 255 11.02 -8.04 1.70
C SER A 255 11.99 -7.20 2.55
N LEU A 256 11.47 -6.36 3.46
CA LEU A 256 12.26 -5.45 4.28
C LEU A 256 12.63 -6.04 5.65
N THR A 257 11.72 -6.81 6.23
CA THR A 257 11.84 -7.33 7.61
C THR A 257 11.39 -8.79 7.72
N PRO A 258 11.96 -9.73 6.94
CA PRO A 258 11.49 -11.13 6.89
C PRO A 258 11.56 -11.86 8.24
N GLN A 259 12.52 -11.50 9.10
CA GLN A 259 12.73 -12.15 10.40
C GLN A 259 11.99 -11.47 11.55
N MET A 260 11.30 -10.36 11.29
CA MET A 260 10.61 -9.61 12.34
C MET A 260 9.32 -10.32 12.74
N ASP A 261 9.09 -10.41 14.05
CA ASP A 261 7.84 -10.89 14.64
C ASP A 261 6.68 -9.98 14.22
N ILE A 262 5.63 -10.57 13.64
CA ILE A 262 4.45 -9.84 13.18
C ILE A 262 3.67 -9.20 14.33
N ALA A 263 3.69 -9.80 15.52
CA ALA A 263 3.04 -9.25 16.71
C ALA A 263 3.76 -7.99 17.18
N ARG A 264 5.10 -8.01 17.13
CA ARG A 264 5.93 -6.85 17.44
C ARG A 264 5.67 -5.71 16.46
N ALA A 265 5.59 -5.99 15.16
CA ALA A 265 5.27 -4.99 14.14
C ALA A 265 3.86 -4.40 14.33
N ALA A 266 2.86 -5.23 14.64
CA ALA A 266 1.49 -4.78 14.91
C ALA A 266 1.42 -3.89 16.17
N HIS A 267 2.16 -4.25 17.22
CA HIS A 267 2.29 -3.44 18.42
C HIS A 267 2.97 -2.08 18.12
N ILE A 268 4.07 -2.08 17.34
CA ILE A 268 4.73 -0.84 16.88
C ILE A 268 3.75 0.06 16.13
N SER A 269 2.99 -0.52 15.20
CA SER A 269 2.01 0.22 14.41
C SER A 269 0.86 0.75 15.26
N GLY A 270 0.39 -0.02 16.24
CA GLY A 270 -0.71 0.36 17.14
C GLY A 270 -0.32 1.30 18.29
N ALA A 271 0.96 1.69 18.41
CA ALA A 271 1.47 2.54 19.48
C ALA A 271 1.07 4.02 19.31
N LEU A 272 -0.24 4.30 19.43
CA LEU A 272 -0.85 5.63 19.44
C LEU A 272 -0.06 6.59 20.33
N PRO A 273 0.44 7.74 19.80
CA PRO A 273 1.15 8.73 20.59
C PRO A 273 0.32 9.19 21.78
N VAL A 274 1.00 9.54 22.87
CA VAL A 274 0.42 9.91 24.17
C VAL A 274 -0.14 8.71 24.93
N VAL A 275 -0.81 7.77 24.27
CA VAL A 275 -1.35 6.55 24.90
C VAL A 275 -0.23 5.54 25.17
N PHE A 276 0.59 5.17 24.19
CA PHE A 276 1.61 4.13 24.37
C PHE A 276 3.04 4.69 24.37
N LYS A 277 3.95 3.97 25.02
CA LYS A 277 5.38 4.27 24.93
C LYS A 277 5.86 3.83 23.54
N GLY A 278 6.53 4.72 22.81
CA GLY A 278 7.06 4.42 21.49
C GLY A 278 8.10 3.29 21.56
N PRO A 279 7.86 2.12 20.95
CA PRO A 279 8.83 1.03 20.94
C PRO A 279 10.10 1.43 20.18
N VAL A 280 11.20 0.76 20.51
CA VAL A 280 12.51 1.04 19.94
C VAL A 280 13.02 -0.22 19.25
N GLU A 281 13.57 -0.06 18.05
CA GLU A 281 14.10 -1.16 17.24
C GLU A 281 15.53 -0.86 16.75
N GLN A 282 16.29 -1.91 16.48
CA GLN A 282 17.67 -1.83 15.97
C GLN A 282 17.98 -3.03 15.09
N GLY A 283 18.85 -2.83 14.09
CA GLY A 283 19.41 -3.92 13.28
C GLY A 283 18.60 -4.30 12.05
N HIS A 284 17.58 -3.52 11.68
CA HIS A 284 16.82 -3.74 10.44
C HIS A 284 17.57 -3.21 9.21
N GLY A 285 17.31 -3.78 8.04
CA GLY A 285 18.03 -3.44 6.79
C GLY A 285 17.88 -1.98 6.32
N PHE A 286 16.87 -1.27 6.83
CA PHE A 286 16.65 0.16 6.60
C PHE A 286 17.36 1.07 7.63
N GLN A 287 18.01 0.50 8.65
CA GLN A 287 18.77 1.23 9.67
C GLN A 287 20.27 1.14 9.39
N THR A 288 21.01 2.19 9.73
CA THR A 288 22.48 2.08 9.72
C THR A 288 22.93 1.12 10.83
N SER A 289 23.98 0.33 10.62
CA SER A 289 24.44 -0.66 11.60
C SER A 289 24.76 0.02 12.93
N ALA A 290 24.04 -0.36 13.99
CA ALA A 290 24.04 0.21 15.36
C ALA A 290 23.07 1.38 15.64
N GLU A 291 22.26 1.82 14.68
CA GLU A 291 21.25 2.86 14.91
C GLU A 291 20.01 2.32 15.62
N THR A 292 19.70 2.94 16.76
CA THR A 292 18.51 2.67 17.55
C THR A 292 17.41 3.65 17.13
N THR A 293 16.29 3.17 16.58
CA THR A 293 15.19 4.01 16.09
C THR A 293 13.96 3.87 16.97
N ALA A 294 13.43 4.99 17.45
CA ALA A 294 12.14 5.03 18.13
C ALA A 294 11.00 5.07 17.11
N PHE A 295 9.96 4.27 17.35
CA PHE A 295 8.77 4.18 16.52
C PHE A 295 7.53 4.73 17.21
N LYS A 296 6.58 5.16 16.39
CA LYS A 296 5.23 5.59 16.77
C LYS A 296 4.22 4.97 15.81
N ASP A 297 2.94 5.16 16.12
CA ASP A 297 1.81 4.67 15.33
C ASP A 297 1.98 4.91 13.81
N GLY A 298 1.71 3.88 13.00
CA GLY A 298 1.76 3.94 11.53
C GLY A 298 0.75 4.90 10.91
N GLY A 299 -0.40 5.09 11.57
CA GLY A 299 -1.49 5.97 11.17
C GLY A 299 -1.17 7.46 11.26
N LEU A 300 -0.04 7.83 11.86
CA LEU A 300 0.41 9.22 11.97
C LEU A 300 0.79 9.83 10.62
N LEU A 301 1.46 9.04 9.77
CA LEU A 301 1.84 9.46 8.43
C LEU A 301 0.91 8.86 7.39
N LEU A 302 0.50 7.60 7.57
CA LEU A 302 -0.29 6.92 6.56
C LEU A 302 -1.22 5.90 7.22
N ASN A 303 -2.49 6.29 7.33
CA ASN A 303 -3.54 5.51 7.99
C ASN A 303 -4.18 4.47 7.06
N THR A 304 -4.04 4.61 5.74
CA THR A 304 -4.61 3.69 4.73
C THR A 304 -3.49 3.13 3.85
N PRO A 305 -2.84 2.05 4.26
CA PRO A 305 -1.65 1.51 3.60
C PRO A 305 -2.01 0.66 2.38
N ALA A 306 -2.67 1.26 1.39
CA ALA A 306 -3.00 0.55 0.16
C ALA A 306 -1.76 0.37 -0.74
N PRO A 307 -1.65 -0.76 -1.46
CA PRO A 307 -0.66 -0.92 -2.52
C PRO A 307 -0.77 0.25 -3.51
N GLY A 308 0.35 0.86 -3.92
CA GLY A 308 0.33 2.07 -4.76
C GLY A 308 0.21 3.40 -3.99
N VAL A 309 -0.21 3.37 -2.71
CA VAL A 309 -0.27 4.54 -1.83
C VAL A 309 0.96 4.63 -0.92
N VAL A 310 1.46 3.49 -0.46
CA VAL A 310 2.69 3.38 0.37
C VAL A 310 3.95 3.42 -0.49
N GLU A 311 3.98 2.59 -1.52
CA GLU A 311 5.03 2.51 -2.54
C GLU A 311 4.38 2.62 -3.91
N ARG A 312 5.02 3.34 -4.83
CA ARG A 312 4.54 3.48 -6.19
C ARG A 312 4.59 2.12 -6.89
N SER A 313 3.44 1.68 -7.39
CA SER A 313 3.39 0.51 -8.27
C SER A 313 3.67 0.94 -9.72
N PHE A 314 4.40 0.10 -10.45
CA PHE A 314 4.64 0.23 -11.88
C PHE A 314 3.94 -0.95 -12.57
N PRO A 315 2.64 -0.84 -12.89
CA PRO A 315 1.95 -1.90 -13.59
C PRO A 315 2.60 -2.11 -14.95
N ASP A 316 2.83 -3.36 -15.34
CA ASP A 316 3.42 -3.72 -16.63
C ASP A 316 2.50 -3.36 -17.81
N SER A 317 1.19 -3.28 -17.52
CA SER A 317 0.13 -3.08 -18.50
C SER A 317 -1.06 -2.33 -17.91
N PRO A 318 -1.80 -1.56 -18.72
CA PRO A 318 -3.08 -0.98 -18.30
C PRO A 318 -4.17 -2.01 -17.96
N LEU A 319 -4.07 -3.25 -18.45
CA LEU A 319 -5.05 -4.34 -18.20
C LEU A 319 -4.74 -5.12 -16.91
N ASP A 320 -3.49 -5.05 -16.44
CA ASP A 320 -3.00 -5.73 -15.25
C ASP A 320 -3.09 -4.82 -14.03
N LYS A 321 -4.33 -4.55 -13.62
CA LYS A 321 -4.63 -3.78 -12.41
C LYS A 321 -4.90 -4.72 -11.25
N SER A 322 -4.13 -4.57 -10.18
CA SER A 322 -4.44 -5.19 -8.90
C SER A 322 -5.69 -4.55 -8.29
N GLU A 323 -6.64 -5.38 -7.86
CA GLU A 323 -7.82 -4.93 -7.11
C GLU A 323 -7.59 -5.09 -5.60
N SER A 324 -7.78 -4.01 -4.85
CA SER A 324 -7.80 -4.00 -3.39
C SER A 324 -9.22 -3.79 -2.86
N LEU A 325 -9.54 -4.37 -1.71
CA LEU A 325 -10.64 -3.92 -0.87
C LEU A 325 -10.07 -3.00 0.20
N ILE A 326 -10.28 -1.69 0.04
CA ILE A 326 -9.75 -0.68 0.96
C ILE A 326 -10.81 -0.28 1.96
N VAL A 327 -10.64 -0.70 3.20
CA VAL A 327 -11.60 -0.50 4.28
C VAL A 327 -11.25 0.75 5.06
N LYS A 328 -12.07 1.79 4.90
CA LYS A 328 -11.99 3.04 5.67
C LYS A 328 -13.17 3.16 6.62
N PHE A 329 -13.02 4.02 7.63
CA PHE A 329 -14.11 4.39 8.52
C PHE A 329 -14.78 5.69 8.06
N GLU A 330 -16.08 5.83 8.31
CA GLU A 330 -16.80 7.08 8.08
C GLU A 330 -16.11 8.25 8.83
N PRO A 331 -15.76 9.35 8.13
CA PRO A 331 -15.11 10.49 8.75
C PRO A 331 -16.07 11.24 9.69
N GLY A 332 -15.53 11.79 10.79
CA GLY A 332 -16.27 12.69 11.67
C GLY A 332 -16.51 14.06 11.05
N THR A 333 -17.41 14.86 11.65
CA THR A 333 -17.70 16.23 11.21
C THR A 333 -16.51 17.19 11.34
N THR A 334 -15.49 16.82 12.11
CA THR A 334 -14.21 17.54 12.25
C THR A 334 -13.14 17.07 11.25
N ASP A 335 -13.39 16.01 10.48
CA ASP A 335 -12.42 15.38 9.56
C ASP A 335 -12.58 15.87 8.11
N ALA A 336 -13.28 16.99 7.89
CA ALA A 336 -13.41 17.61 6.57
C ALA A 336 -12.01 17.96 6.00
N PRO A 337 -11.80 17.83 4.67
CA PRO A 337 -10.50 18.06 4.05
C PRO A 337 -9.99 19.46 4.40
N VAL A 338 -8.89 19.49 5.14
CA VAL A 338 -8.35 20.72 5.70
C VAL A 338 -7.83 21.60 4.57
N ARG A 339 -8.63 22.58 4.15
CA ARG A 339 -8.11 23.77 3.46
C ARG A 339 -7.27 24.53 4.47
N SER A 340 -5.96 24.49 4.29
CA SER A 340 -4.92 25.30 4.97
C SER A 340 -5.24 25.74 6.42
N GLY A 341 -4.70 25.00 7.38
CA GLY A 341 -4.34 25.49 8.72
C GLY A 341 -5.48 25.96 9.64
N SER A 342 -6.10 25.03 10.36
CA SER A 342 -6.87 25.35 11.58
C SER A 342 -5.95 25.40 12.80
N PHE A 343 -6.22 26.27 13.77
CA PHE A 343 -5.42 26.47 14.98
C PHE A 343 -5.25 25.19 15.82
N PHE A 344 -6.23 24.28 15.78
CA PHE A 344 -6.21 23.03 16.56
C PHE A 344 -5.30 21.94 15.99
N SER A 345 -5.08 21.89 14.66
CA SER A 345 -4.15 20.91 14.06
C SER A 345 -2.69 21.23 14.43
N SER A 346 -2.38 22.51 14.66
CA SER A 346 -1.04 22.95 15.07
C SER A 346 -0.63 22.47 16.46
N VAL A 347 -1.59 22.14 17.34
CA VAL A 347 -1.32 21.62 18.68
C VAL A 347 -1.01 20.12 18.61
N ALA A 348 -1.77 19.35 17.84
CA ALA A 348 -1.48 17.94 17.59
C ALA A 348 -0.14 17.76 16.88
N ASP A 349 0.12 18.52 15.80
CA ASP A 349 1.38 18.47 15.05
C ASP A 349 2.60 18.85 15.92
N ARG A 350 2.42 19.74 16.90
CA ARG A 350 3.47 20.15 17.85
C ARG A 350 3.72 19.11 18.95
N ILE A 351 2.70 18.34 19.34
CA ILE A 351 2.81 17.26 20.33
C ILE A 351 3.41 15.99 19.71
N THR A 352 3.01 15.66 18.48
CA THR A 352 3.48 14.45 17.79
C THR A 352 4.78 14.67 17.01
N GLY A 353 5.09 15.92 16.65
CA GLY A 353 6.24 16.29 15.81
C GLY A 353 6.02 15.96 14.32
N VAL A 354 4.79 15.65 13.92
CA VAL A 354 4.41 15.20 12.56
C VAL A 354 3.42 16.21 11.98
N ALA A 355 3.58 16.58 10.71
CA ALA A 355 2.57 17.38 10.00
C ALA A 355 1.41 16.48 9.53
N HIS A 356 0.49 16.11 10.43
CA HIS A 356 -0.57 15.14 10.14
C HIS A 356 -1.47 15.54 8.98
N SER A 357 -1.77 16.84 8.89
CA SER A 357 -2.56 17.41 7.79
C SER A 357 -1.90 17.20 6.41
N ALA A 358 -0.57 17.26 6.34
CA ALA A 358 0.19 17.02 5.12
C ALA A 358 0.10 15.56 4.66
N ALA A 359 0.32 14.66 5.62
CA ALA A 359 0.37 13.24 5.35
C ALA A 359 -1.02 12.69 4.96
N GLY A 360 -2.07 13.16 5.65
CA GLY A 360 -3.47 12.87 5.29
C GLY A 360 -3.84 13.35 3.89
N ALA A 361 -3.48 14.58 3.52
CA ALA A 361 -3.79 15.10 2.19
C ALA A 361 -2.99 14.41 1.06
N PHE A 362 -1.76 13.97 1.32
CA PHE A 362 -1.00 13.13 0.36
C PHE A 362 -1.72 11.81 0.13
N GLN A 363 -2.11 11.16 1.21
CA GLN A 363 -2.85 9.91 1.16
C GLN A 363 -4.18 10.07 0.41
N ASP A 364 -4.99 11.09 0.72
CA ASP A 364 -6.28 11.30 0.05
C ASP A 364 -6.11 11.55 -1.44
N LYS A 365 -5.07 12.31 -1.84
CA LYS A 365 -4.75 12.52 -3.26
C LYS A 365 -4.39 11.20 -3.96
N LYS A 366 -3.62 10.33 -3.31
CA LYS A 366 -3.27 9.02 -3.84
C LYS A 366 -4.47 8.07 -3.90
N LEU A 367 -5.36 8.13 -2.92
CA LEU A 367 -6.57 7.32 -2.84
C LEU A 367 -7.63 7.68 -3.89
N GLU A 368 -7.54 8.85 -4.55
CA GLU A 368 -8.43 9.19 -5.69
C GLU A 368 -8.39 8.11 -6.79
N ALA A 369 -7.21 7.53 -7.06
CA ALA A 369 -7.06 6.46 -8.05
C ALA A 369 -7.70 5.13 -7.62
N PHE A 370 -8.09 5.01 -6.35
CA PHE A 370 -8.68 3.81 -5.74
C PHE A 370 -10.13 4.04 -5.30
N ALA A 371 -10.78 5.13 -5.73
CA ALA A 371 -12.12 5.50 -5.28
C ALA A 371 -13.13 4.34 -5.37
N ASP A 372 -13.09 3.57 -6.46
CA ASP A 372 -14.01 2.45 -6.68
C ASP A 372 -13.72 1.22 -5.79
N GLN A 373 -12.50 1.13 -5.27
CA GLN A 373 -11.97 0.06 -4.41
C GLN A 373 -12.14 0.36 -2.91
N ILE A 374 -12.61 1.55 -2.55
CA ILE A 374 -12.81 1.95 -1.16
C ILE A 374 -14.22 1.57 -0.70
N VAL A 375 -14.30 0.89 0.44
CA VAL A 375 -15.52 0.72 1.24
C VAL A 375 -15.40 1.56 2.50
N THR A 376 -16.40 2.39 2.76
CA THR A 376 -16.48 3.21 3.98
C THR A 376 -17.44 2.55 4.95
N LEU A 377 -16.92 2.08 6.09
CA LEU A 377 -17.71 1.47 7.14
C LEU A 377 -18.51 2.55 7.88
N PRO A 378 -19.85 2.41 7.98
CA PRO A 378 -20.69 3.38 8.67
C PRO A 378 -20.40 3.34 10.17
N LEU A 379 -20.24 4.52 10.77
CA LEU A 379 -20.00 4.67 12.21
C LEU A 379 -21.04 5.54 12.88
N LYS A 380 -21.85 6.28 12.12
CA LYS A 380 -23.07 6.89 12.64
C LYS A 380 -24.24 5.94 12.45
N THR A 381 -24.82 5.48 13.55
CA THR A 381 -25.89 4.49 13.55
C THR A 381 -27.01 4.90 14.50
N GLU A 382 -28.13 4.18 14.44
CA GLU A 382 -29.22 4.23 15.40
C GLU A 382 -28.78 3.91 16.84
N LYS A 383 -27.63 3.25 17.03
CA LYS A 383 -27.06 2.92 18.34
C LYS A 383 -26.04 3.95 18.86
N GLY A 384 -25.72 4.97 18.07
CA GLY A 384 -24.80 6.05 18.47
C GLY A 384 -23.92 6.57 17.33
N ASP A 385 -23.16 7.62 17.63
CA ASP A 385 -22.15 8.20 16.73
C ASP A 385 -20.73 7.84 17.19
N PHE A 386 -20.14 6.86 16.50
CA PHE A 386 -18.83 6.33 16.79
C PHE A 386 -17.73 6.93 15.91
N ARG A 387 -18.00 8.05 15.20
CA ARG A 387 -17.02 8.67 14.28
C ARG A 387 -15.92 9.42 15.01
N GLY A 388 -16.22 9.97 16.19
CA GLY A 388 -15.28 10.79 16.94
C GLY A 388 -14.08 10.03 17.50
N LEU A 389 -13.04 10.78 17.88
CA LEU A 389 -11.87 10.22 18.56
C LEU A 389 -12.28 9.59 19.90
N LEU A 390 -13.05 10.33 20.72
CA LEU A 390 -13.47 9.87 22.06
C LEU A 390 -14.58 8.82 22.03
N THR A 391 -15.57 8.97 21.13
CA THR A 391 -16.72 8.07 21.06
C THR A 391 -16.44 6.80 20.22
N GLY A 392 -15.42 6.86 19.36
CA GLY A 392 -15.00 5.76 18.50
C GLY A 392 -13.59 5.30 18.79
N THR A 393 -12.59 6.08 18.35
CA THR A 393 -11.19 5.62 18.27
C THR A 393 -10.62 5.14 19.60
N VAL A 394 -10.92 5.82 20.72
CA VAL A 394 -10.45 5.43 22.05
C VAL A 394 -11.58 4.89 22.95
N ASN A 395 -12.75 4.59 22.39
CA ASN A 395 -13.87 4.02 23.13
C ASN A 395 -13.71 2.49 23.25
N PHE A 396 -12.80 2.06 24.12
CA PHE A 396 -12.54 0.64 24.38
C PHE A 396 -13.60 -0.02 25.30
N THR A 397 -14.66 0.71 25.64
CA THR A 397 -15.73 0.28 26.55
C THR A 397 -17.10 0.21 25.85
N MET A 398 -17.10 0.00 24.52
CA MET A 398 -18.34 -0.23 23.77
C MET A 398 -19.09 -1.45 24.31
N GLN A 399 -20.40 -1.32 24.46
CA GLN A 399 -21.27 -2.42 24.87
C GLN A 399 -21.36 -3.48 23.76
N ASP A 400 -21.58 -4.73 24.11
CA ASP A 400 -21.61 -5.83 23.14
C ASP A 400 -22.70 -5.63 22.07
N GLU A 401 -23.86 -5.08 22.42
CA GLU A 401 -24.89 -4.75 21.43
C GLU A 401 -24.43 -3.66 20.44
N GLN A 402 -23.54 -2.75 20.86
CA GLN A 402 -22.97 -1.73 19.97
C GLN A 402 -21.91 -2.36 19.05
N LYS A 403 -21.06 -3.25 19.58
CA LYS A 403 -20.06 -3.99 18.80
C LYS A 403 -20.74 -4.80 17.70
N GLN A 404 -21.70 -5.65 18.08
CA GLN A 404 -22.49 -6.48 17.16
C GLN A 404 -23.19 -5.66 16.08
N HIS A 405 -23.74 -4.50 16.47
CA HIS A 405 -24.40 -3.61 15.51
C HIS A 405 -23.43 -3.02 14.49
N LEU A 406 -22.25 -2.57 14.93
CA LEU A 406 -21.20 -2.05 14.04
C LEU A 406 -20.65 -3.13 13.11
N GLN A 407 -20.43 -4.34 13.62
CA GLN A 407 -20.04 -5.51 12.83
C GLN A 407 -21.09 -5.82 11.74
N ALA A 408 -22.38 -5.85 12.10
CA ALA A 408 -23.46 -6.11 11.14
C ALA A 408 -23.55 -5.04 10.04
N LYS A 409 -23.42 -3.75 10.39
CA LYS A 409 -23.42 -2.66 9.39
C LYS A 409 -22.18 -2.69 8.51
N ALA A 410 -21.03 -3.05 9.06
CA ALA A 410 -19.80 -3.20 8.27
C ALA A 410 -19.91 -4.36 7.28
N ARG A 411 -20.47 -5.50 7.71
CA ARG A 411 -20.79 -6.64 6.84
C ARG A 411 -21.67 -6.20 5.67
N GLN A 412 -22.79 -5.54 5.96
CA GLN A 412 -23.72 -5.05 4.93
C GLN A 412 -23.03 -4.11 3.92
N ALA A 413 -22.20 -3.18 4.40
CA ALA A 413 -21.47 -2.24 3.55
C ALA A 413 -20.49 -2.96 2.62
N VAL A 414 -19.81 -4.00 3.11
CA VAL A 414 -18.88 -4.80 2.32
C VAL A 414 -19.62 -5.69 1.32
N GLU A 415 -20.71 -6.35 1.72
CA GLU A 415 -21.54 -7.15 0.81
C GLU A 415 -22.04 -6.31 -0.38
N ALA A 416 -22.62 -5.13 -0.10
CA ALA A 416 -23.06 -4.20 -1.14
C ALA A 416 -21.90 -3.70 -2.02
N HIS A 417 -20.72 -3.46 -1.43
CA HIS A 417 -19.54 -3.09 -2.20
C HIS A 417 -19.11 -4.23 -3.13
N LEU A 418 -19.03 -5.46 -2.63
CA LEU A 418 -18.63 -6.63 -3.40
C LEU A 418 -19.59 -6.92 -4.55
N GLU A 419 -20.91 -6.79 -4.33
CA GLU A 419 -21.94 -6.91 -5.38
C GLU A 419 -21.75 -5.86 -6.47
N ARG A 420 -21.64 -4.58 -6.10
CA ARG A 420 -21.38 -3.48 -7.05
C ARG A 420 -20.12 -3.71 -7.87
N ARG A 421 -19.07 -4.31 -7.28
CA ARG A 421 -17.83 -4.63 -8.02
C ARG A 421 -17.99 -5.80 -8.99
N THR A 422 -18.93 -6.72 -8.79
CA THR A 422 -19.17 -7.81 -9.76
C THR A 422 -19.71 -7.32 -11.10
N THR A 423 -20.40 -6.18 -11.14
CA THR A 423 -20.95 -5.60 -12.37
C THR A 423 -20.06 -4.52 -12.97
N ALA A 424 -18.92 -4.22 -12.35
CA ALA A 424 -18.02 -3.19 -12.84
C ALA A 424 -17.27 -3.64 -14.10
N LEU A 425 -17.31 -2.80 -15.13
CA LEU A 425 -16.64 -3.01 -16.40
C LEU A 425 -15.47 -2.03 -16.55
N GLU A 426 -14.34 -2.55 -16.97
CA GLU A 426 -13.19 -1.77 -17.42
C GLU A 426 -13.21 -1.68 -18.94
N HIS A 427 -12.85 -0.51 -19.47
CA HIS A 427 -12.77 -0.24 -20.90
C HIS A 427 -11.42 0.37 -21.23
N HIS A 428 -10.73 -0.24 -22.20
CA HIS A 428 -9.43 0.18 -22.68
C HIS A 428 -9.41 0.23 -24.20
N VAL A 429 -8.78 1.27 -24.76
CA VAL A 429 -8.66 1.46 -26.20
C VAL A 429 -7.20 1.34 -26.61
N PHE A 430 -6.94 0.51 -27.61
CA PHE A 430 -5.62 0.28 -28.18
C PHE A 430 -5.58 0.68 -29.66
N HIS A 431 -4.41 1.09 -30.13
CA HIS A 431 -4.23 1.49 -31.52
C HIS A 431 -4.27 0.30 -32.49
N SER A 432 -3.96 -0.90 -32.00
CA SER A 432 -3.91 -2.12 -32.79
C SER A 432 -4.26 -3.35 -31.95
N LEU A 433 -4.53 -4.49 -32.62
CA LEU A 433 -4.66 -5.78 -31.96
C LEU A 433 -3.37 -6.19 -31.27
N ASP A 434 -2.21 -5.91 -31.87
CA ASP A 434 -0.91 -6.25 -31.31
C ASP A 434 -0.70 -5.56 -29.96
N ASP A 435 -1.02 -4.28 -29.85
CA ASP A 435 -0.91 -3.53 -28.59
C ASP A 435 -1.84 -4.12 -27.52
N ALA A 436 -3.08 -4.46 -27.90
CA ALA A 436 -4.04 -5.09 -26.98
C ALA A 436 -3.52 -6.45 -26.49
N VAL A 437 -2.99 -7.28 -27.39
CA VAL A 437 -2.41 -8.59 -27.03
C VAL A 437 -1.17 -8.43 -26.17
N LEU A 438 -0.27 -7.48 -26.47
CA LEU A 438 0.92 -7.20 -25.66
C LEU A 438 0.55 -6.67 -24.26
N ALA A 439 -0.59 -6.00 -24.12
CA ALA A 439 -1.11 -5.56 -22.83
C ALA A 439 -1.70 -6.71 -21.98
N MET A 440 -2.05 -7.86 -22.55
CA MET A 440 -2.56 -8.98 -21.75
C MET A 440 -1.41 -9.65 -20.98
N ASP A 441 -1.64 -10.00 -19.71
CA ASP A 441 -0.78 -10.97 -19.02
C ASP A 441 -0.88 -12.37 -19.67
N ASP A 442 -0.09 -13.33 -19.19
CA ASP A 442 -0.05 -14.68 -19.77
C ASP A 442 -1.34 -15.47 -19.52
N GLU A 443 -2.02 -15.26 -18.38
CA GLU A 443 -3.26 -15.97 -18.03
C GLU A 443 -4.43 -15.46 -18.88
N MET A 444 -4.58 -14.14 -18.97
CA MET A 444 -5.56 -13.47 -19.80
C MET A 444 -5.34 -13.84 -21.27
N LEU A 445 -4.09 -13.80 -21.76
CA LEU A 445 -3.81 -14.20 -23.13
C LEU A 445 -4.18 -15.66 -23.39
N ALA A 446 -3.81 -16.58 -22.48
CA ALA A 446 -4.14 -17.99 -22.62
C ALA A 446 -5.66 -18.22 -22.71
N SER A 447 -6.48 -17.41 -22.02
CA SER A 447 -7.94 -17.51 -22.10
C SER A 447 -8.49 -17.14 -23.47
N VAL A 448 -7.96 -16.08 -24.11
CA VAL A 448 -8.49 -15.57 -25.38
C VAL A 448 -7.82 -16.15 -26.62
N GLN A 449 -6.64 -16.76 -26.46
CA GLN A 449 -5.80 -17.29 -27.54
C GLN A 449 -6.55 -18.27 -28.48
N PRO A 450 -7.36 -19.23 -28.02
CA PRO A 450 -8.07 -20.15 -28.92
C PRO A 450 -9.03 -19.46 -29.90
N THR A 451 -9.58 -18.31 -29.49
CA THR A 451 -10.46 -17.51 -30.35
C THR A 451 -9.65 -16.59 -31.25
N LEU A 452 -8.65 -15.90 -30.70
CA LEU A 452 -7.79 -14.98 -31.45
C LEU A 452 -6.99 -15.66 -32.56
N GLN A 453 -6.59 -16.92 -32.39
CA GLN A 453 -5.88 -17.68 -33.43
C GLN A 453 -6.65 -17.84 -34.74
N LYS A 454 -7.97 -17.62 -34.73
CA LYS A 454 -8.81 -17.65 -35.95
C LYS A 454 -8.66 -16.37 -36.78
N ASP A 455 -8.18 -15.28 -36.17
CA ASP A 455 -7.90 -14.02 -36.86
C ASP A 455 -6.45 -14.03 -37.37
N PRO A 456 -6.22 -13.96 -38.70
CA PRO A 456 -4.87 -13.93 -39.26
C PRO A 456 -4.01 -12.78 -38.74
N ALA A 457 -4.60 -11.63 -38.38
CA ALA A 457 -3.87 -10.48 -37.84
C ALA A 457 -3.28 -10.75 -36.44
N ALA A 458 -3.77 -11.76 -35.71
CA ALA A 458 -3.23 -12.13 -34.40
C ALA A 458 -2.01 -13.05 -34.48
N ALA A 459 -1.77 -13.70 -35.62
CA ALA A 459 -0.79 -14.78 -35.74
C ALA A 459 0.64 -14.34 -35.35
N ASP A 460 1.06 -13.16 -35.81
CA ASP A 460 2.40 -12.63 -35.58
C ASP A 460 2.63 -12.29 -34.10
N VAL A 461 1.69 -11.57 -33.47
CA VAL A 461 1.82 -11.18 -32.07
C VAL A 461 1.71 -12.37 -31.12
N LEU A 462 0.86 -13.36 -31.42
CA LEU A 462 0.78 -14.60 -30.65
C LEU A 462 2.07 -15.43 -30.75
N THR A 463 2.65 -15.51 -31.94
CA THR A 463 3.94 -16.17 -32.17
C THR A 463 5.06 -15.45 -31.42
N PHE A 464 5.09 -14.11 -31.48
CA PHE A 464 6.02 -13.30 -30.71
C PHE A 464 5.89 -13.57 -29.22
N ARG A 465 4.69 -13.52 -28.64
CA ARG A 465 4.44 -13.76 -27.21
C ARG A 465 4.95 -15.14 -26.75
N LYS A 466 4.64 -16.19 -27.51
CA LYS A 466 5.12 -17.55 -27.23
C LYS A 466 6.64 -17.64 -27.24
N ASN A 467 7.27 -17.09 -28.27
CA ASN A 467 8.72 -17.12 -28.42
C ASN A 467 9.41 -16.26 -27.36
N ALA A 468 8.81 -15.13 -26.99
CA ALA A 468 9.32 -14.22 -25.96
C ALA A 468 9.31 -14.87 -24.59
N GLN A 469 8.25 -15.60 -24.24
CA GLN A 469 8.19 -16.36 -22.99
C GLN A 469 9.32 -17.39 -22.90
N GLN A 470 9.57 -18.14 -23.97
CA GLN A 470 10.67 -19.11 -24.02
C GLN A 470 12.04 -18.44 -23.95
N ALA A 471 12.23 -17.31 -24.63
CA ALA A 471 13.49 -16.57 -24.64
C ALA A 471 13.79 -15.92 -23.27
N LEU A 472 12.78 -15.34 -22.61
CA LEU A 472 12.88 -14.80 -21.25
C LEU A 472 13.20 -15.92 -20.26
N LYS A 473 12.58 -17.10 -20.38
CA LYS A 473 12.91 -18.26 -19.54
C LYS A 473 14.34 -18.73 -19.74
N THR A 474 14.80 -18.78 -21.00
CA THR A 474 16.19 -19.14 -21.34
C THR A 474 17.19 -18.15 -20.74
N LEU A 475 16.87 -16.85 -20.74
CA LEU A 475 17.68 -15.82 -20.10
C LEU A 475 17.70 -16.01 -18.57
N ASP A 476 16.54 -16.24 -17.95
CA ASP A 476 16.42 -16.51 -16.52
C ASP A 476 17.27 -17.72 -16.09
N ASP A 477 17.18 -18.83 -16.81
CA ASP A 477 17.98 -20.04 -16.56
C ASP A 477 19.48 -19.78 -16.71
N ALA A 478 19.89 -19.00 -17.72
CA ALA A 478 21.29 -18.64 -17.93
C ALA A 478 21.86 -17.76 -16.79
N ILE A 479 21.04 -16.89 -16.21
CA ILE A 479 21.41 -16.11 -15.01
C ILE A 479 21.49 -17.02 -13.78
N GLY A 480 20.49 -17.90 -13.62
CA GLY A 480 20.47 -18.90 -12.55
C GLY A 480 21.71 -19.79 -12.55
N GLU A 481 22.15 -20.24 -13.73
CA GLU A 481 23.40 -21.00 -13.91
C GLU A 481 24.63 -20.17 -13.56
N ALA A 482 24.72 -18.92 -14.03
CA ALA A 482 25.83 -18.04 -13.72
C ALA A 482 25.95 -17.78 -12.21
N ASN A 483 24.83 -17.69 -11.51
CA ASN A 483 24.77 -17.53 -10.06
C ASN A 483 25.22 -18.76 -9.26
N GLN A 484 25.41 -19.92 -9.88
CA GLN A 484 26.00 -21.10 -9.22
C GLN A 484 27.52 -20.98 -9.08
N SER A 485 28.16 -20.11 -9.86
CA SER A 485 29.59 -19.82 -9.73
C SER A 485 29.85 -18.85 -8.57
N GLN A 486 30.94 -19.04 -7.82
CA GLN A 486 31.32 -18.12 -6.74
C GLN A 486 31.77 -16.78 -7.35
N GLY A 487 30.95 -15.73 -7.25
CA GLY A 487 31.30 -14.39 -7.71
C GLY A 487 30.10 -13.48 -7.95
N ALA A 488 30.37 -12.22 -8.29
CA ALA A 488 29.33 -11.31 -8.78
C ALA A 488 28.91 -11.73 -10.19
N LEU A 489 27.62 -11.54 -10.52
CA LEU A 489 27.08 -11.85 -11.85
C LEU A 489 27.85 -11.07 -12.94
N VAL A 490 28.25 -11.79 -14.00
CA VAL A 490 28.89 -11.24 -15.19
C VAL A 490 28.15 -11.73 -16.45
N PHE A 491 28.33 -11.03 -17.57
CA PHE A 491 27.80 -11.47 -18.86
C PHE A 491 28.54 -12.71 -19.37
N THR A 492 28.04 -13.89 -19.05
CA THR A 492 28.54 -15.16 -19.59
C THR A 492 28.18 -15.29 -21.07
N PRO A 493 28.88 -16.14 -21.85
CA PRO A 493 28.51 -16.40 -23.24
C PRO A 493 27.04 -16.84 -23.42
N LYS A 494 26.49 -17.58 -22.45
CA LYS A 494 25.09 -18.01 -22.42
C LYS A 494 24.14 -16.83 -22.24
N ILE A 495 24.38 -15.96 -21.25
CA ILE A 495 23.59 -14.74 -21.03
C ILE A 495 23.66 -13.85 -22.29
N SER A 496 24.86 -13.65 -22.83
CA SER A 496 25.04 -12.85 -24.03
C SER A 496 24.30 -13.41 -25.25
N SER A 497 24.24 -14.74 -25.39
CA SER A 497 23.48 -15.39 -26.45
C SER A 497 21.98 -15.24 -26.25
N ALA A 498 21.49 -15.39 -25.02
CA ALA A 498 20.07 -15.21 -24.71
C ALA A 498 19.59 -13.78 -25.02
N LEU A 499 20.40 -12.77 -24.71
CA LEU A 499 20.11 -11.37 -25.05
C LEU A 499 20.09 -11.11 -26.56
N ARG A 500 21.02 -11.68 -27.32
CA ARG A 500 20.97 -11.61 -28.79
C ARG A 500 19.73 -12.27 -29.38
N ASN A 501 19.26 -13.36 -28.77
CA ASN A 501 18.03 -14.02 -29.19
C ASN A 501 16.79 -13.16 -28.92
N LEU A 502 16.77 -12.42 -27.80
CA LEU A 502 15.72 -11.44 -27.50
C LEU A 502 15.72 -10.28 -28.51
N ASP A 503 16.89 -9.76 -28.86
CA ASP A 503 17.01 -8.72 -29.90
C ASP A 503 16.54 -9.22 -31.27
N ALA A 504 16.90 -10.45 -31.65
CA ALA A 504 16.47 -11.05 -32.91
C ALA A 504 14.95 -11.31 -32.97
N LEU A 505 14.32 -11.50 -31.80
CA LEU A 505 12.88 -11.70 -31.69
C LEU A 505 12.10 -10.38 -31.81
N ALA A 506 12.65 -9.29 -31.28
CA ALA A 506 12.02 -7.97 -31.30
C ALA A 506 12.23 -7.26 -32.64
N GLN A 507 11.30 -7.45 -33.56
CA GLN A 507 11.36 -6.89 -34.92
C GLN A 507 10.81 -5.47 -35.00
N ARG A 508 10.08 -5.03 -33.97
CA ARG A 508 9.40 -3.73 -33.91
C ARG A 508 9.74 -2.98 -32.61
N PRO A 509 9.81 -1.63 -32.61
CA PRO A 509 10.15 -0.85 -31.42
C PRO A 509 9.27 -1.18 -30.20
N GLU A 510 7.97 -1.34 -30.39
CA GLU A 510 7.01 -1.68 -29.34
C GLU A 510 7.31 -3.04 -28.67
N GLN A 511 7.90 -3.99 -29.39
CA GLN A 511 8.32 -5.29 -28.86
C GLN A 511 9.58 -5.16 -28.01
N VAL A 512 10.51 -4.28 -28.40
CA VAL A 512 11.71 -3.95 -27.60
C VAL A 512 11.28 -3.32 -26.28
N ASP A 513 10.37 -2.34 -26.32
CA ASP A 513 9.83 -1.68 -25.13
C ASP A 513 9.08 -2.68 -24.23
N TRP A 514 8.28 -3.58 -24.81
CA TRP A 514 7.58 -4.62 -24.08
C TRP A 514 8.54 -5.57 -23.36
N LEU A 515 9.58 -6.06 -24.05
CA LEU A 515 10.62 -6.90 -23.43
C LEU A 515 11.39 -6.13 -22.35
N GLY A 516 11.68 -4.86 -22.58
CA GLY A 516 12.32 -3.98 -21.61
C GLY A 516 11.50 -3.85 -20.31
N ARG A 517 10.18 -3.68 -20.43
CA ARG A 517 9.27 -3.68 -19.27
C ARG A 517 9.23 -5.04 -18.56
N ARG A 518 9.18 -6.16 -19.31
CA ARG A 518 9.20 -7.51 -18.73
C ARG A 518 10.48 -7.83 -17.95
N LEU A 519 11.62 -7.29 -18.38
CA LEU A 519 12.87 -7.40 -17.62
C LEU A 519 12.85 -6.56 -16.32
N ASN A 520 11.98 -5.56 -16.22
CA ASN A 520 11.84 -4.69 -15.04
C ASN A 520 10.78 -5.16 -14.03
N VAL A 521 10.21 -6.36 -14.20
CA VAL A 521 9.30 -6.95 -13.22
C VAL A 521 10.03 -7.12 -11.88
N ALA A 522 9.55 -6.45 -10.83
CA ALA A 522 10.25 -6.35 -9.55
C ALA A 522 10.45 -7.70 -8.85
N VAL A 523 9.49 -8.62 -9.02
CA VAL A 523 9.52 -9.96 -8.40
C VAL A 523 10.58 -10.87 -9.03
N GLN A 524 11.06 -10.57 -10.25
CA GLN A 524 12.03 -11.38 -10.97
C GLN A 524 13.48 -11.04 -10.57
N ARG A 525 13.95 -11.62 -9.45
CA ARG A 525 15.27 -11.36 -8.86
C ARG A 525 16.44 -11.49 -9.84
N ASN A 526 16.42 -12.49 -10.72
CA ASN A 526 17.48 -12.71 -11.69
C ASN A 526 17.59 -11.55 -12.69
N PHE A 527 16.47 -11.04 -13.18
CA PHE A 527 16.46 -9.89 -14.08
C PHE A 527 16.90 -8.61 -13.37
N GLN A 528 16.49 -8.39 -12.11
CA GLN A 528 16.97 -7.25 -11.32
C GLN A 528 18.50 -7.27 -11.17
N GLN A 529 19.10 -8.42 -10.91
CA GLN A 529 20.57 -8.55 -10.87
C GLN A 529 21.22 -8.24 -12.23
N LEU A 530 20.66 -8.77 -13.31
CA LEU A 530 21.15 -8.51 -14.67
C LEU A 530 21.11 -7.00 -14.99
N LEU A 531 20.01 -6.33 -14.68
CA LEU A 531 19.83 -4.89 -14.93
C LEU A 531 20.87 -4.05 -14.18
N GLN A 532 21.21 -4.42 -12.94
CA GLN A 532 22.26 -3.72 -12.18
C GLN A 532 23.65 -3.88 -12.83
N VAL A 533 23.97 -5.07 -13.34
CA VAL A 533 25.23 -5.33 -14.04
C VAL A 533 25.27 -4.58 -15.38
N ALA A 534 24.17 -4.60 -16.14
CA ALA A 534 24.04 -3.88 -17.40
C ALA A 534 24.16 -2.35 -17.21
N ALA A 535 23.51 -1.80 -16.19
CA ALA A 535 23.53 -0.37 -15.91
C ALA A 535 24.95 0.14 -15.58
N ARG A 536 25.76 -0.65 -14.87
CA ARG A 536 27.16 -0.32 -14.57
C ARG A 536 28.03 -0.30 -15.82
N GLN A 537 27.83 -1.24 -16.75
CA GLN A 537 28.55 -1.23 -18.02
C GLN A 537 28.20 0.01 -18.83
N ILE A 538 26.91 0.26 -19.05
CA ILE A 538 26.42 1.39 -19.84
C ILE A 538 26.88 2.75 -19.26
N ALA A 539 27.00 2.87 -17.93
CA ALA A 539 27.51 4.08 -17.28
C ALA A 539 28.99 4.38 -17.59
N GLY A 540 29.76 3.41 -18.07
CA GLY A 540 31.16 3.57 -18.50
C GLY A 540 31.31 3.94 -19.98
N ASP A 541 30.32 4.60 -20.59
CA ASP A 541 30.24 4.96 -22.02
C ASP A 541 30.30 3.78 -23.00
N THR A 542 30.04 2.55 -22.56
CA THR A 542 29.92 1.40 -23.47
C THR A 542 28.53 1.34 -24.09
N VAL A 543 28.46 1.18 -25.41
CA VAL A 543 27.21 0.91 -26.15
C VAL A 543 26.53 -0.32 -25.55
N PRO A 544 25.20 -0.30 -25.35
CA PRO A 544 24.48 -1.47 -24.86
C PRO A 544 24.77 -2.70 -25.73
N MET A 545 25.02 -3.84 -25.09
CA MET A 545 25.33 -5.10 -25.80
C MET A 545 24.14 -5.62 -26.63
N SER A 546 22.93 -5.14 -26.32
CA SER A 546 21.66 -5.48 -26.95
C SER A 546 20.70 -4.29 -26.85
N ASN A 547 19.81 -4.15 -27.83
CA ASN A 547 18.78 -3.10 -27.82
C ASN A 547 17.78 -3.33 -26.67
N VAL A 548 17.37 -4.58 -26.45
CA VAL A 548 16.44 -4.96 -25.37
C VAL A 548 17.03 -4.63 -24.01
N ILE A 549 18.29 -4.98 -23.71
CA ILE A 549 18.89 -4.66 -22.41
C ILE A 549 19.13 -3.15 -22.24
N GLY A 550 19.46 -2.45 -23.34
CA GLY A 550 19.57 -0.98 -23.34
C GLY A 550 18.25 -0.30 -22.98
N GLY A 551 17.14 -0.72 -23.63
CA GLY A 551 15.79 -0.26 -23.32
C GLY A 551 15.36 -0.62 -21.90
N ALA A 552 15.68 -1.83 -21.42
CA ALA A 552 15.37 -2.26 -20.06
C ALA A 552 16.10 -1.43 -19.00
N VAL A 553 17.37 -1.07 -19.21
CA VAL A 553 18.11 -0.18 -18.30
C VAL A 553 17.55 1.25 -18.34
N ALA A 554 17.08 1.72 -19.50
CA ALA A 554 16.43 3.02 -19.62
C ALA A 554 15.12 3.05 -18.81
N GLU A 555 14.29 2.01 -18.94
CA GLU A 555 13.06 1.81 -18.16
C GLU A 555 13.36 1.72 -16.65
N MET A 556 14.41 0.99 -16.25
CA MET A 556 14.85 0.92 -14.84
C MET A 556 15.17 2.32 -14.28
N LYS A 557 15.97 3.10 -15.01
CA LYS A 557 16.33 4.47 -14.62
C LYS A 557 15.10 5.40 -14.57
N LEU A 558 14.14 5.21 -15.48
CA LEU A 558 12.88 5.94 -15.48
C LEU A 558 12.06 5.64 -14.22
N ARG A 559 11.91 4.35 -13.86
CA ARG A 559 11.22 3.91 -12.63
C ARG A 559 11.92 4.45 -11.37
N ASP A 560 13.25 4.39 -11.32
CA ASP A 560 14.06 4.95 -10.23
C ASP A 560 13.84 6.46 -10.04
N LEU A 561 13.78 7.21 -11.15
CA LEU A 561 13.52 8.65 -11.11
C LEU A 561 12.10 8.96 -10.64
N ALA A 562 11.11 8.21 -11.13
CA ALA A 562 9.72 8.34 -10.70
C ALA A 562 9.55 8.04 -9.20
N MET A 563 10.29 7.05 -8.66
CA MET A 563 10.36 6.78 -7.22
C MET A 563 10.98 7.95 -6.45
N LYS A 564 12.09 8.53 -6.93
CA LYS A 564 12.70 9.72 -6.31
C LYS A 564 11.77 10.94 -6.31
N ALA A 565 11.04 11.16 -7.41
CA ALA A 565 10.04 12.22 -7.53
C ALA A 565 8.89 12.06 -6.52
N GLU A 566 8.42 10.84 -6.34
CA GLU A 566 7.39 10.54 -5.36
C GLU A 566 7.88 10.72 -3.93
N ASN A 567 9.06 10.20 -3.60
CA ASN A 567 9.67 10.39 -2.28
C ASN A 567 9.90 11.87 -1.96
N PHE A 568 10.42 12.65 -2.92
CA PHE A 568 10.58 14.10 -2.75
C PHE A 568 9.25 14.81 -2.53
N THR A 569 8.22 14.42 -3.27
CA THR A 569 6.86 14.98 -3.11
C THR A 569 6.32 14.71 -1.71
N ARG A 570 6.44 13.45 -1.24
CA ARG A 570 6.00 13.02 0.09
C ARG A 570 6.79 13.68 1.22
N GLU A 571 8.10 13.81 1.09
CA GLU A 571 9.00 14.18 2.20
C GLU A 571 9.35 15.67 2.26
N VAL A 572 9.19 16.39 1.15
CA VAL A 572 9.55 17.82 1.03
C VAL A 572 8.35 18.66 0.70
N ILE A 573 7.64 18.31 -0.38
CA ILE A 573 6.57 19.16 -0.90
C ILE A 573 5.38 19.18 0.05
N TYR A 574 4.81 18.02 0.38
CA TYR A 574 3.60 17.94 1.19
C TYR A 574 3.80 18.54 2.61
N PRO A 575 4.89 18.21 3.36
CA PRO A 575 5.14 18.84 4.65
C PRO A 575 5.27 20.37 4.57
N SER A 576 5.81 20.89 3.46
CA SER A 576 5.88 22.33 3.22
C SER A 576 4.50 22.90 2.85
N LEU A 577 3.74 22.21 2.01
CA LEU A 577 2.47 22.65 1.45
C LEU A 577 1.40 22.85 2.53
N PHE A 578 1.34 21.94 3.50
CA PHE A 578 0.36 21.97 4.58
C PHE A 578 0.88 22.60 5.88
N ARG A 579 2.06 23.23 5.84
CA ARG A 579 2.61 23.97 6.99
C ARG A 579 1.69 25.16 7.32
N PRO A 580 1.28 25.37 8.60
CA PRO A 580 0.46 26.51 8.97
C PRO A 580 1.11 27.86 8.62
N GLY A 581 0.30 28.78 8.08
CA GLY A 581 0.74 30.12 7.66
C GLY A 581 1.57 30.15 6.38
N GLN A 582 1.49 29.12 5.52
CA GLN A 582 2.20 29.12 4.24
C GLN A 582 1.62 30.19 3.28
N PRO A 583 2.45 31.06 2.68
CA PRO A 583 1.97 32.03 1.69
C PRO A 583 1.37 31.37 0.46
N GLU A 584 0.33 31.97 -0.12
CA GLU A 584 -0.37 31.44 -1.31
C GLU A 584 0.58 31.21 -2.50
N SER A 585 1.53 32.12 -2.73
CA SER A 585 2.56 31.94 -3.77
C SER A 585 3.47 30.72 -3.55
N ASN A 586 3.74 30.32 -2.30
CA ASN A 586 4.48 29.10 -2.01
C ASN A 586 3.59 27.86 -2.20
N VAL A 587 2.31 27.96 -1.86
CA VAL A 587 1.32 26.88 -2.08
C VAL A 587 1.21 26.57 -3.58
N GLU A 588 1.06 27.59 -4.42
CA GLU A 588 1.00 27.44 -5.88
C GLU A 588 2.30 26.84 -6.44
N LEU A 589 3.46 27.35 -6.00
CA LEU A 589 4.78 26.83 -6.39
C LEU A 589 4.94 25.35 -6.03
N LEU A 590 4.52 24.94 -4.83
CA LEU A 590 4.62 23.57 -4.34
C LEU A 590 3.69 22.61 -5.09
N TYR A 591 2.46 23.03 -5.40
CA TYR A 591 1.55 22.23 -6.24
C TYR A 591 2.10 22.05 -7.65
N ARG A 592 2.60 23.12 -8.26
CA ARG A 592 3.23 23.06 -9.57
C ARG A 592 4.46 22.17 -9.57
N ALA A 593 5.31 22.28 -8.55
CA ALA A 593 6.48 21.40 -8.42
C ALA A 593 6.09 19.92 -8.29
N ALA A 594 5.04 19.59 -7.53
CA ALA A 594 4.55 18.20 -7.45
C ALA A 594 4.04 17.69 -8.80
N GLN A 595 3.33 18.54 -9.55
CA GLN A 595 2.86 18.21 -10.89
C GLN A 595 4.02 18.01 -11.86
N ASP A 596 4.96 18.95 -11.93
CA ASP A 596 6.10 18.87 -12.85
C ASP A 596 7.01 17.66 -12.52
N LEU A 597 7.18 17.32 -11.23
CA LEU A 597 7.91 16.12 -10.80
C LEU A 597 7.23 14.82 -11.23
N ALA A 598 5.89 14.77 -11.22
CA ALA A 598 5.15 13.59 -11.67
C ALA A 598 5.34 13.30 -13.18
N TRP A 599 5.77 14.30 -13.95
CA TRP A 599 6.03 14.24 -15.40
C TRP A 599 7.52 14.20 -15.74
N ALA A 600 8.41 14.29 -14.74
CA ALA A 600 9.85 14.27 -14.99
C ALA A 600 10.30 12.86 -15.40
N THR A 601 10.88 12.77 -16.59
CA THR A 601 11.39 11.50 -17.17
C THR A 601 12.92 11.46 -17.22
N THR A 602 13.57 12.60 -16.98
CA THR A 602 15.04 12.71 -16.99
C THR A 602 15.61 13.35 -15.72
N PRO A 603 16.85 13.02 -15.32
CA PRO A 603 17.55 13.69 -14.22
C PRO A 603 17.61 15.21 -14.36
N ALA A 604 17.73 15.71 -15.60
CA ALA A 604 17.76 17.14 -15.90
C ALA A 604 16.42 17.83 -15.62
N GLU A 605 15.31 17.23 -16.05
CA GLU A 605 13.96 17.73 -15.75
C GLU A 605 13.69 17.74 -14.25
N PHE A 606 14.01 16.64 -13.56
CA PHE A 606 13.87 16.53 -12.12
C PHE A 606 14.66 17.64 -11.40
N ASN A 607 15.93 17.82 -11.75
CA ASN A 607 16.78 18.86 -11.17
C ASN A 607 16.30 20.28 -11.51
N ARG A 608 15.70 20.49 -12.69
CA ARG A 608 15.08 21.77 -13.08
C ARG A 608 13.91 22.11 -12.16
N VAL A 609 13.08 21.13 -11.80
CA VAL A 609 11.96 21.36 -10.88
C VAL A 609 12.47 21.70 -9.47
N LEU A 610 13.45 20.95 -8.96
CA LEU A 610 14.07 21.23 -7.66
C LEU A 610 14.75 22.60 -7.62
N GLY A 611 15.43 23.00 -8.71
CA GLY A 611 16.02 24.33 -8.85
C GLY A 611 14.96 25.43 -8.86
N THR A 612 13.89 25.26 -9.64
CA THR A 612 12.77 26.21 -9.70
C THR A 612 12.12 26.38 -8.33
N LEU A 613 11.92 25.27 -7.60
CA LEU A 613 11.42 25.32 -6.23
C LEU A 613 12.38 26.08 -5.30
N SER A 614 13.66 25.74 -5.30
CA SER A 614 14.69 26.40 -4.48
C SER A 614 14.78 27.91 -4.73
N ASP A 615 14.69 28.33 -5.99
CA ASP A 615 14.93 29.73 -6.38
C ASP A 615 13.75 30.65 -6.12
N ASN A 616 12.53 30.10 -6.12
CA ASN A 616 11.28 30.85 -6.02
C ASN A 616 10.58 30.71 -4.66
N TYR A 617 11.09 29.86 -3.75
CA TYR A 617 10.50 29.67 -2.43
C TYR A 617 10.75 30.88 -1.51
N LYS A 618 9.66 31.48 -1.01
CA LYS A 618 9.67 32.71 -0.20
C LYS A 618 9.63 32.46 1.30
N ALA A 619 10.24 33.36 2.08
CA ALA A 619 10.30 33.20 3.53
C ALA A 619 8.94 33.49 4.19
N ARG A 620 8.52 32.66 5.14
CA ARG A 620 7.19 32.77 5.78
C ARG A 620 7.00 34.09 6.53
N ASN A 621 8.03 34.55 7.26
CA ASN A 621 7.94 35.74 8.09
C ASN A 621 8.23 37.04 7.30
N LYS A 622 8.77 36.92 6.08
CA LYS A 622 9.05 38.03 5.15
C LYS A 622 8.84 37.52 3.71
N PRO A 623 7.60 37.49 3.21
CA PRO A 623 7.28 36.89 1.90
C PRO A 623 7.95 37.59 0.70
N TRP A 624 8.52 38.79 0.91
CA TRP A 624 9.31 39.53 -0.07
C TRP A 624 10.80 39.12 -0.10
N ASP A 625 11.28 38.36 0.88
CA ASP A 625 12.68 37.91 0.98
C ASP A 625 12.83 36.43 0.56
N LYS A 626 13.96 36.11 -0.09
CA LYS A 626 14.33 34.72 -0.42
C LYS A 626 14.59 33.93 0.86
N ALA A 627 14.02 32.72 0.95
CA ALA A 627 14.17 31.86 2.12
C ALA A 627 15.46 31.03 2.08
N ALA A 628 16.62 31.68 1.98
CA ALA A 628 17.90 30.99 1.79
C ALA A 628 18.23 29.96 2.91
N SER A 629 17.63 30.11 4.10
CA SER A 629 17.75 29.21 5.26
C SER A 629 16.49 28.36 5.56
N SER A 630 15.56 28.24 4.59
CA SER A 630 14.40 27.35 4.76
C SER A 630 14.81 25.90 4.56
N THR A 631 14.36 25.02 5.46
CA THR A 631 14.52 23.57 5.35
C THR A 631 14.04 23.03 3.99
N THR A 632 13.00 23.63 3.40
CA THR A 632 12.49 23.23 2.07
C THR A 632 13.50 23.51 0.97
N VAL A 633 14.20 24.65 1.03
CA VAL A 633 15.22 25.06 0.06
C VAL A 633 16.48 24.20 0.22
N GLU A 634 16.89 23.92 1.45
CA GLU A 634 18.01 23.02 1.73
C GLU A 634 17.74 21.60 1.24
N MET A 635 16.54 21.07 1.49
CA MET A 635 16.13 19.77 0.98
C MET A 635 16.05 19.73 -0.55
N ALA A 636 15.51 20.77 -1.20
CA ALA A 636 15.51 20.86 -2.66
C ALA A 636 16.92 20.81 -3.26
N LYS A 637 17.93 21.37 -2.57
CA LYS A 637 19.33 21.28 -3.00
C LYS A 637 19.94 19.90 -2.72
N ALA A 638 19.67 19.32 -1.56
CA ALA A 638 20.21 18.03 -1.13
C ALA A 638 19.70 16.84 -1.96
N TRP A 639 18.49 16.95 -2.52
CA TRP A 639 17.86 15.88 -3.31
C TRP A 639 18.22 15.89 -4.79
N ARG A 640 19.06 16.82 -5.26
CA ARG A 640 19.49 16.86 -6.66
C ARG A 640 20.23 15.58 -7.02
N VAL A 641 19.89 15.03 -8.19
CA VAL A 641 20.53 13.83 -8.72
C VAL A 641 21.74 14.20 -9.59
N GLN A 642 22.75 13.33 -9.64
CA GLN A 642 23.83 13.49 -10.62
C GLN A 642 23.27 13.38 -12.03
N VAL A 643 23.77 14.24 -12.92
CA VAL A 643 23.44 14.28 -14.35
C VAL A 643 24.61 13.74 -15.14
#